data_AF-A0A656QFT0-F1
#
_entry.id   AF-A0A656QFT0-F1
#
_cell.length_a   1.000
_cell.length_b   1.000
_cell.length_c   1.000
_cell.angle_alpha   90.00
_cell.angle_beta   90.00
_cell.angle_gamma   90.00
#
_symmetry.space_group_name_H-M   'P 1'
#
loop_
_entity.id
_entity.type
_entity.pdbx_description
1 polymer ?
#
loop_
_entity_poly.entity_id
_entity_poly.type
_entity_poly.pdbx_seq_one_letter_code
_entity_poly.pdbx_strand_id
1 'polypeptide(L)'
;MSSITKSSLASAGQTLRGVVHARRTRRFFIGLLIAILVIGVLGFFVAPPVIRHIAEQQLAKQLDRPVSIRRIWLNPYTLDLEADDVHIGESPANLAKAPGAAAGFVDVSRLVVRTSWASVFKLAPVVNELKIDSPRISVVRFDGEHFNFSDLIAKFAKPSSPPSDKPARFSVSNIQLENGQITFDDRLLRTKHVVDRFALGIPFIATLPSATDIFVTPLLQARIDGSPLVVKGRTKPFAQSRESEIALRLDGLDVPQMASYAPASVPVAVKSGKLSTDLNVRFAISGDTPTIRIDGTADLADLAVTDKASAPLIAARALHVKIANAEPLRDVYHLDEVTLSNPDVHLARDSTGQLNVQKLAGPAPKPLAEEVKKEAPPLDLAIRHLAIQDGRIALDDQLLKQRVEAALTGFAVTLDDFSTLAKTPAKYTLKTAFDKGGALDASGNVTLATKTADAKLALSALALPPLQPYLANMVAARVTSGTLGANLPVSVDWSKADGGVQIGAGDVKLDALTLAPNAGGGAPIKLASATAKIAKVDVSARNATLDSVQLNGLALDATRRKDGSIDLAALAAPHEAAPEQSATRRIQKAQAAGPAWRYRIGEIALADASANITDETTTKPVKLRVAPLALNVRQFGDDLTKPLAVDGKLTLNGKGALAIGGNVTVSPLKLALHVKGDQVDASAFEPYFGDMLNIDVTSAYLNANGDVAMSGSGKTLAASYKGDVSLTDVRMLDKATSDRFAGWKLLSLSNVKADYSERGTDVEAARVTFAKFYGRVLLDAQGRLNLKSVVAGDNGPQSVTRDRAKEEGASAPAAASATVPVKTAAKPSGPPINMRFGQLVLQDGRVTYTDNFIKPNYTANLVAINGTIGAFGTHSTTSAPVDVSAKLAANGPVSIKGQVNPLIEKPALDLTASAHGVELTNLTPYSSKYAGYPITKGKLNVDLHYMLADNKLTANNHLFIDQLTFGDHVDNPTATKLPVRLAVSLLKNSRGEIDVNIPISGSLDNPEFSIGGLVWQAIVNLVQKAVTAPFTLLAHAFGGGGGEDLNYIEFDAGSATLNDAAQKKLDTIAKALADKPSVRLDVTGRVDPKTDEPALRSAWLDQQVKRAKVRDMSSNGENVDWNAIKVTDADYDKYLTKAYKSADFKKPTNFIGMTKSVPDEDMKAALTKNAPVDEGSLRDLAQRRAQAVQEYFDGKIDSKRIFVVAPKMNADDIKDKGAGSRVELGLK
;
A
#
# COMPACT_ATOMS: atom_id res chain seq x y z
N MET A 1 -71.53 -10.39 76.38
CA MET A 1 -72.25 -9.45 77.27
C MET A 1 -73.64 -10.01 77.56
N SER A 2 -74.09 -9.79 78.80
CA SER A 2 -75.44 -10.01 79.39
C SER A 2 -76.03 -11.42 79.47
N SER A 3 -75.95 -11.94 80.70
CA SER A 3 -76.87 -12.81 81.48
C SER A 3 -78.31 -13.02 80.99
N ILE A 4 -78.84 -14.23 81.22
CA ILE A 4 -80.15 -14.57 81.85
C ILE A 4 -80.11 -16.09 82.17
N THR A 5 -79.72 -16.48 83.38
CA THR A 5 -80.54 -16.98 84.52
C THR A 5 -81.36 -18.27 84.30
N LYS A 6 -80.91 -19.30 85.04
CA LYS A 6 -81.57 -20.58 85.37
C LYS A 6 -82.94 -20.35 86.06
N SER A 7 -84.05 -20.30 85.33
CA SER A 7 -85.40 -20.54 85.90
C SER A 7 -86.54 -20.71 84.86
N SER A 8 -86.35 -21.50 83.79
CA SER A 8 -87.50 -22.02 83.01
C SER A 8 -87.34 -23.47 82.49
N LEU A 9 -86.31 -24.19 82.95
CA LEU A 9 -86.02 -25.58 82.54
C LEU A 9 -86.92 -26.66 83.19
N ALA A 10 -88.02 -26.27 83.86
CA ALA A 10 -88.94 -27.20 84.53
C ALA A 10 -90.41 -27.15 84.04
N SER A 11 -90.77 -26.28 83.09
CA SER A 11 -92.17 -26.16 82.60
C SER A 11 -92.38 -26.38 81.10
N ALA A 12 -91.33 -26.73 80.34
CA ALA A 12 -91.46 -27.22 78.96
C ALA A 12 -91.44 -28.77 78.84
N GLY A 13 -91.22 -29.48 79.97
CA GLY A 13 -91.21 -30.94 80.04
C GLY A 13 -92.58 -31.61 80.31
N GLN A 14 -93.64 -30.84 80.54
CA GLN A 14 -94.98 -31.36 80.86
C GLN A 14 -96.01 -31.27 79.72
N THR A 15 -95.75 -30.52 78.65
CA THR A 15 -96.61 -30.45 77.46
C THR A 15 -96.23 -31.45 76.36
N LEU A 16 -95.16 -32.23 76.53
CA LEU A 16 -94.76 -33.34 75.64
C LEU A 16 -95.34 -34.71 76.04
N ARG A 17 -95.83 -34.90 77.28
CA ARG A 17 -96.49 -36.16 77.70
C ARG A 17 -97.93 -36.30 77.17
N GLY A 18 -98.63 -35.20 76.88
CA GLY A 18 -100.00 -35.22 76.35
C GLY A 18 -100.11 -35.54 74.85
N VAL A 19 -99.08 -35.22 74.06
CA VAL A 19 -99.08 -35.42 72.60
C VAL A 19 -98.64 -36.85 72.20
N VAL A 20 -97.89 -37.53 73.07
CA VAL A 20 -97.36 -38.89 72.86
C VAL A 20 -98.40 -40.00 73.09
N HIS A 21 -99.53 -39.74 73.76
CA HIS A 21 -100.58 -40.74 74.02
C HIS A 21 -101.85 -40.64 73.15
N ALA A 22 -101.95 -39.69 72.22
CA ALA A 22 -103.07 -39.64 71.28
C ALA A 22 -102.95 -40.75 70.20
N ARG A 23 -104.03 -41.53 69.99
CA ARG A 23 -104.09 -42.65 69.01
C ARG A 23 -103.70 -42.23 67.59
N ARG A 24 -103.98 -40.98 67.19
CA ARG A 24 -103.56 -40.43 65.88
C ARG A 24 -102.05 -40.24 65.80
N THR A 25 -101.41 -39.72 66.85
CA THR A 25 -99.94 -39.52 66.89
C THR A 25 -99.20 -40.85 66.96
N ARG A 26 -99.70 -41.84 67.71
CA ARG A 26 -99.11 -43.21 67.75
C ARG A 26 -99.23 -43.93 66.41
N ARG A 27 -100.36 -43.81 65.70
CA ARG A 27 -100.52 -44.36 64.33
C ARG A 27 -99.63 -43.64 63.32
N PHE A 28 -99.44 -42.33 63.49
CA PHE A 28 -98.50 -41.56 62.67
C PHE A 28 -97.05 -41.97 62.94
N PHE A 29 -96.65 -42.16 64.21
CA PHE A 29 -95.31 -42.64 64.58
C PHE A 29 -95.03 -44.08 64.12
N ILE A 30 -95.99 -45.00 64.30
CA ILE A 30 -95.86 -46.38 63.79
C ILE A 30 -95.84 -46.39 62.26
N GLY A 31 -96.70 -45.58 61.61
CA GLY A 31 -96.69 -45.42 60.16
C GLY A 31 -95.39 -44.83 59.63
N LEU A 32 -94.82 -43.84 60.32
CA LEU A 32 -93.52 -43.26 60.00
C LEU A 32 -92.37 -44.25 60.21
N LEU A 33 -92.40 -45.04 61.29
CA LEU A 33 -91.38 -46.05 61.59
C LEU A 33 -91.45 -47.22 60.59
N ILE A 34 -92.66 -47.67 60.23
CA ILE A 34 -92.88 -48.64 59.14
C ILE A 34 -92.40 -48.03 57.81
N ALA A 35 -92.73 -46.77 57.50
CA ALA A 35 -92.26 -46.11 56.29
C ALA A 35 -90.73 -46.01 56.25
N ILE A 36 -90.07 -45.63 57.34
CA ILE A 36 -88.61 -45.60 57.47
C ILE A 36 -88.01 -47.00 57.27
N LEU A 37 -88.62 -48.05 57.84
CA LEU A 37 -88.15 -49.43 57.72
C LEU A 37 -88.37 -49.98 56.31
N VAL A 38 -89.51 -49.69 55.67
CA VAL A 38 -89.80 -50.02 54.27
C VAL A 38 -88.84 -49.28 53.33
N ILE A 39 -88.58 -47.98 53.56
CA ILE A 39 -87.58 -47.21 52.83
C ILE A 39 -86.17 -47.78 53.03
N GLY A 40 -85.86 -48.27 54.24
CA GLY A 40 -84.61 -48.96 54.54
C GLY A 40 -84.47 -50.26 53.74
N VAL A 41 -85.46 -51.16 53.82
CA VAL A 41 -85.44 -52.46 53.11
C VAL A 41 -85.41 -52.26 51.60
N LEU A 42 -86.29 -51.41 51.06
CA LEU A 42 -86.32 -51.10 49.63
C LEU A 42 -85.04 -50.37 49.19
N GLY A 43 -84.54 -49.42 49.97
CA GLY A 43 -83.37 -48.63 49.62
C GLY A 43 -82.03 -49.34 49.76
N PHE A 44 -81.85 -50.26 50.72
CA PHE A 44 -80.60 -51.01 50.89
C PHE A 44 -80.54 -52.30 50.05
N PHE A 45 -81.66 -52.98 49.80
CA PHE A 45 -81.65 -54.31 49.15
C PHE A 45 -82.29 -54.33 47.76
N VAL A 46 -83.33 -53.54 47.52
CA VAL A 46 -84.01 -53.51 46.20
C VAL A 46 -83.42 -52.45 45.28
N ALA A 47 -83.15 -51.26 45.80
CA ALA A 47 -82.69 -50.14 45.00
C ALA A 47 -81.29 -50.38 44.39
N PRO A 48 -80.26 -50.92 45.07
CA PRO A 48 -78.94 -51.06 44.44
C PRO A 48 -78.92 -51.95 43.17
N PRO A 49 -79.49 -53.17 43.15
CA PRO A 49 -79.53 -53.98 41.91
C PRO A 49 -80.43 -53.37 40.84
N VAL A 50 -81.52 -52.70 41.21
CA VAL A 50 -82.41 -51.99 40.26
C VAL A 50 -81.71 -50.79 39.64
N ILE A 51 -81.07 -49.94 40.46
CA ILE A 51 -80.28 -48.80 40.02
C ILE A 51 -79.16 -49.28 39.11
N ARG A 52 -78.48 -50.39 39.43
CA ARG A 52 -77.44 -50.97 38.57
C ARG A 52 -78.00 -51.33 37.20
N HIS A 53 -79.06 -52.13 37.15
CA HIS A 53 -79.64 -52.58 35.88
C HIS A 53 -80.17 -51.43 35.03
N ILE A 54 -80.87 -50.48 35.67
CA ILE A 54 -81.42 -49.29 34.99
C ILE A 54 -80.27 -48.38 34.53
N ALA A 55 -79.25 -48.14 35.36
CA ALA A 55 -78.12 -47.30 35.00
C ALA A 55 -77.33 -47.93 33.85
N GLU A 56 -77.01 -49.23 33.89
CA GLU A 56 -76.34 -49.93 32.77
C GLU A 56 -77.15 -49.82 31.47
N GLN A 57 -78.46 -50.10 31.51
CA GLN A 57 -79.31 -50.01 30.31
C GLN A 57 -79.47 -48.58 29.78
N GLN A 58 -79.74 -47.62 30.67
CA GLN A 58 -79.96 -46.23 30.28
C GLN A 58 -78.66 -45.58 29.84
N LEU A 59 -77.56 -45.77 30.55
CA LEU A 59 -76.26 -45.25 30.13
C LEU A 59 -75.82 -45.90 28.81
N ALA A 60 -76.00 -47.20 28.64
CA ALA A 60 -75.66 -47.85 27.37
C ALA A 60 -76.48 -47.32 26.18
N LYS A 61 -77.78 -47.08 26.39
CA LYS A 61 -78.68 -46.50 25.39
C LYS A 61 -78.41 -45.02 25.11
N GLN A 62 -78.08 -44.24 26.14
CA GLN A 62 -77.80 -42.81 25.99
C GLN A 62 -76.43 -42.57 25.36
N LEU A 63 -75.42 -43.39 25.69
CA LEU A 63 -74.06 -43.28 25.19
C LEU A 63 -73.77 -44.11 23.92
N ASP A 64 -74.70 -44.95 23.48
CA ASP A 64 -74.52 -45.92 22.38
C ASP A 64 -73.26 -46.78 22.55
N ARG A 65 -72.95 -47.15 23.80
CA ARG A 65 -71.73 -47.84 24.22
C ARG A 65 -72.06 -48.92 25.26
N PRO A 66 -71.34 -50.05 25.30
CA PRO A 66 -71.54 -51.02 26.37
C PRO A 66 -71.10 -50.40 27.70
N VAL A 67 -71.99 -50.44 28.71
CA VAL A 67 -71.72 -49.95 30.07
C VAL A 67 -71.93 -51.09 31.06
N SER A 68 -70.97 -51.29 31.95
CA SER A 68 -71.08 -52.26 33.05
C SER A 68 -70.64 -51.62 34.36
N ILE A 69 -71.34 -51.91 35.45
CA ILE A 69 -71.02 -51.43 36.79
C ILE A 69 -70.90 -52.66 37.68
N ARG A 70 -69.77 -52.87 38.35
CA ARG A 70 -69.59 -54.09 39.17
C ARG A 70 -70.53 -54.11 40.37
N ARG A 71 -70.61 -53.00 41.10
CA ARG A 71 -71.39 -52.89 42.34
C ARG A 71 -71.92 -51.47 42.49
N ILE A 72 -73.17 -51.37 42.95
CA ILE A 72 -73.75 -50.12 43.46
C ILE A 72 -74.06 -50.32 44.94
N TRP A 73 -73.76 -49.32 45.75
CA TRP A 73 -74.15 -49.22 47.15
C TRP A 73 -74.93 -47.92 47.34
N LEU A 74 -76.06 -47.99 48.04
CA LEU A 74 -76.90 -46.84 48.35
C LEU A 74 -77.28 -46.89 49.82
N ASN A 75 -77.08 -45.79 50.54
CA ASN A 75 -77.68 -45.58 51.85
C ASN A 75 -78.89 -44.65 51.71
N PRO A 76 -80.14 -45.15 51.82
CA PRO A 76 -81.34 -44.35 51.61
C PRO A 76 -81.58 -43.30 52.70
N TYR A 77 -80.93 -43.39 53.86
CA TYR A 77 -81.09 -42.42 54.95
C TYR A 77 -80.13 -41.25 54.81
N THR A 78 -78.88 -41.50 54.41
CA THR A 78 -77.88 -40.45 54.15
C THR A 78 -77.88 -39.96 52.71
N LEU A 79 -78.52 -40.70 51.80
CA LEU A 79 -78.50 -40.50 50.35
C LEU A 79 -77.11 -40.55 49.73
N ASP A 80 -76.25 -41.40 50.30
CA ASP A 80 -74.91 -41.70 49.77
C ASP A 80 -75.00 -42.82 48.73
N LEU A 81 -74.57 -42.52 47.51
CA LEU A 81 -74.51 -43.44 46.39
C LEU A 81 -73.03 -43.70 46.04
N GLU A 82 -72.62 -44.96 46.03
CA GLU A 82 -71.29 -45.39 45.59
C GLU A 82 -71.42 -46.40 44.45
N ALA A 83 -70.60 -46.26 43.40
CA ALA A 83 -70.49 -47.21 42.30
C ALA A 83 -69.02 -47.61 42.13
N ASP A 84 -68.75 -48.91 42.25
CA ASP A 84 -67.41 -49.49 42.06
C ASP A 84 -67.27 -50.10 40.65
N ASP A 85 -66.08 -49.95 40.06
CA ASP A 85 -65.67 -50.45 38.75
C ASP A 85 -66.72 -50.15 37.66
N VAL A 86 -66.92 -48.87 37.37
CA VAL A 86 -67.76 -48.40 36.26
C VAL A 86 -66.93 -48.44 34.98
N HIS A 87 -67.28 -49.32 34.06
CA HIS A 87 -66.64 -49.47 32.75
C HIS A 87 -67.59 -49.03 31.65
N ILE A 88 -67.13 -48.12 30.81
CA ILE A 88 -67.78 -47.69 29.57
C ILE A 88 -66.85 -48.13 28.44
N GLY A 89 -67.29 -49.11 27.66
CA GLY A 89 -66.54 -49.59 26.50
C GLY A 89 -66.70 -48.67 25.29
N GLU A 90 -65.86 -48.89 24.29
CA GLU A 90 -65.89 -48.13 23.05
C GLU A 90 -67.08 -48.50 22.16
N SER A 91 -67.53 -47.56 21.33
CA SER A 91 -68.63 -47.79 20.39
C SER A 91 -68.25 -48.90 19.39
N PRO A 92 -69.14 -49.86 19.10
CA PRO A 92 -68.90 -50.88 18.07
C PRO A 92 -68.53 -50.29 16.71
N ALA A 93 -69.09 -49.11 16.37
CA ALA A 93 -68.79 -48.41 15.13
C ALA A 93 -67.35 -47.86 15.10
N ASN A 94 -66.81 -47.41 16.24
CA ASN A 94 -65.44 -46.94 16.36
C ASN A 94 -64.44 -48.11 16.38
N LEU A 95 -64.79 -49.20 17.07
CA LEU A 95 -63.99 -50.43 17.10
C LEU A 95 -63.85 -51.07 15.70
N ALA A 96 -64.91 -51.05 14.89
CA ALA A 96 -64.88 -51.54 13.51
C ALA A 96 -63.96 -50.70 12.60
N LYS A 97 -63.87 -49.39 12.86
CA LYS A 97 -63.01 -48.46 12.11
C LYS A 97 -61.55 -48.51 12.56
N ALA A 98 -61.24 -49.13 13.70
CA ALA A 98 -59.93 -49.11 14.33
C ALA A 98 -59.54 -50.48 14.92
N PRO A 99 -59.18 -51.48 14.10
CA PRO A 99 -58.73 -52.79 14.58
C PRO A 99 -57.49 -52.64 15.48
N GLY A 100 -57.56 -53.10 16.72
CA GLY A 100 -56.49 -52.97 17.72
C GLY A 100 -56.59 -51.76 18.66
N ALA A 101 -57.64 -50.94 18.59
CA ALA A 101 -57.91 -49.91 19.60
C ALA A 101 -58.25 -50.52 20.97
N ALA A 102 -57.95 -49.79 22.05
CA ALA A 102 -58.34 -50.19 23.40
C ALA A 102 -59.86 -50.36 23.48
N ALA A 103 -60.33 -51.48 24.06
CA ALA A 103 -61.77 -51.77 24.16
C ALA A 103 -62.51 -50.86 25.16
N GLY A 104 -61.77 -50.20 26.06
CA GLY A 104 -62.31 -49.26 27.05
C GLY A 104 -62.26 -47.80 26.59
N PHE A 105 -63.35 -47.07 26.81
CA PHE A 105 -63.46 -45.63 26.56
C PHE A 105 -63.26 -44.84 27.87
N VAL A 106 -64.01 -45.19 28.92
CA VAL A 106 -63.88 -44.60 30.26
C VAL A 106 -64.03 -45.69 31.32
N ASP A 107 -63.05 -45.79 32.21
CA ASP A 107 -63.09 -46.65 33.39
C ASP A 107 -63.00 -45.80 34.65
N VAL A 108 -63.80 -46.10 35.67
CA VAL A 108 -63.75 -45.44 36.98
C VAL A 108 -63.75 -46.51 38.06
N SER A 109 -62.71 -46.58 38.87
CA SER A 109 -62.61 -47.56 39.95
C SER A 109 -63.65 -47.34 41.04
N ARG A 110 -63.88 -46.07 41.42
CA ARG A 110 -64.94 -45.72 42.38
C ARG A 110 -65.52 -44.34 42.12
N LEU A 111 -66.85 -44.25 42.08
CA LEU A 111 -67.63 -43.02 42.02
C LEU A 111 -68.45 -42.89 43.32
N VAL A 112 -68.31 -41.79 44.03
CA VAL A 112 -69.06 -41.47 45.25
C VAL A 112 -69.86 -40.19 45.01
N VAL A 113 -71.17 -40.25 45.25
CA VAL A 113 -72.09 -39.11 45.15
C VAL A 113 -72.91 -39.04 46.44
N ARG A 114 -72.65 -38.03 47.27
CA ARG A 114 -73.39 -37.80 48.51
C ARG A 114 -74.39 -36.67 48.32
N THR A 115 -75.67 -37.01 48.20
CA THR A 115 -76.72 -36.00 48.00
C THR A 115 -77.29 -35.52 49.33
N SER A 116 -77.92 -34.34 49.36
CA SER A 116 -78.44 -33.75 50.59
C SER A 116 -79.95 -33.67 50.58
N TRP A 117 -80.59 -34.02 51.70
CA TRP A 117 -82.02 -33.75 51.93
C TRP A 117 -82.37 -32.26 51.83
N ALA A 118 -81.38 -31.36 51.96
CA ALA A 118 -81.54 -29.94 51.68
C ALA A 118 -82.06 -29.67 50.25
N SER A 119 -81.86 -30.60 49.30
CA SER A 119 -82.36 -30.45 47.93
C SER A 119 -83.87 -30.29 47.84
N VAL A 120 -84.61 -31.00 48.71
CA VAL A 120 -86.09 -30.93 48.78
C VAL A 120 -86.53 -29.58 49.35
N PHE A 121 -85.84 -29.08 50.38
CA PHE A 121 -86.19 -27.82 51.04
C PHE A 121 -85.75 -26.58 50.25
N LYS A 122 -84.65 -26.68 49.49
CA LYS A 122 -84.11 -25.59 48.66
C LYS A 122 -84.67 -25.56 47.24
N LEU A 123 -85.49 -26.55 46.86
CA LEU A 123 -86.03 -26.75 45.50
C LEU A 123 -84.93 -26.66 44.43
N ALA A 124 -83.75 -27.18 44.75
CA ALA A 124 -82.54 -27.14 43.94
C ALA A 124 -81.69 -28.37 44.25
N PRO A 125 -81.05 -29.02 43.27
CA PRO A 125 -80.13 -30.13 43.55
C PRO A 125 -78.95 -29.66 44.43
N VAL A 126 -78.80 -30.30 45.59
CA VAL A 126 -77.68 -30.08 46.53
C VAL A 126 -76.91 -31.38 46.72
N VAL A 127 -75.65 -31.39 46.28
CA VAL A 127 -74.70 -32.49 46.44
C VAL A 127 -73.62 -32.04 47.41
N ASN A 128 -73.41 -32.79 48.49
CA ASN A 128 -72.41 -32.48 49.51
C ASN A 128 -71.01 -32.93 49.09
N GLU A 129 -70.89 -34.01 48.31
CA GLU A 129 -69.62 -34.55 47.84
C GLU A 129 -69.80 -35.29 46.51
N LEU A 130 -68.85 -35.07 45.60
CA LEU A 130 -68.71 -35.80 44.35
C LEU A 130 -67.25 -36.23 44.20
N LYS A 131 -66.95 -37.51 44.44
CA LYS A 131 -65.59 -38.05 44.34
C LYS A 131 -65.47 -39.10 43.25
N ILE A 132 -64.47 -38.95 42.39
CA ILE A 132 -64.12 -39.88 41.31
C ILE A 132 -62.69 -40.36 41.55
N ASP A 133 -62.50 -41.62 41.91
CA ASP A 133 -61.16 -42.19 42.14
C ASP A 133 -60.70 -43.03 40.94
N SER A 134 -59.46 -42.78 40.55
CA SER A 134 -58.72 -43.48 39.49
C SER A 134 -59.43 -43.56 38.14
N PRO A 135 -59.99 -42.46 37.58
CA PRO A 135 -60.58 -42.51 36.25
C PRO A 135 -59.51 -42.75 35.16
N ARG A 136 -59.75 -43.67 34.25
CA ARG A 136 -58.94 -43.92 33.04
C ARG A 136 -59.76 -43.54 31.82
N ILE A 137 -59.29 -42.59 31.03
CA ILE A 137 -59.97 -42.12 29.82
C ILE A 137 -59.07 -42.37 28.62
N SER A 138 -59.62 -43.02 27.60
CA SER A 138 -58.93 -43.24 26.32
C SER A 138 -59.54 -42.32 25.26
N VAL A 139 -58.75 -41.37 24.78
CA VAL A 139 -59.13 -40.43 23.73
C VAL A 139 -58.35 -40.80 22.47
N VAL A 140 -59.07 -41.04 21.37
CA VAL A 140 -58.45 -41.36 20.08
C VAL A 140 -58.90 -40.34 19.06
N ARG A 141 -57.94 -39.68 18.39
CA ARG A 141 -58.22 -38.84 17.23
C ARG A 141 -57.98 -39.66 15.97
N PHE A 142 -59.01 -39.78 15.14
CA PHE A 142 -58.95 -40.52 13.88
C PHE A 142 -58.46 -39.62 12.73
N ASP A 143 -58.99 -38.40 12.64
CA ASP A 143 -58.65 -37.42 11.61
C ASP A 143 -58.82 -35.97 12.10
N GLY A 144 -58.84 -35.00 11.17
CA GLY A 144 -58.94 -33.57 11.48
C GLY A 144 -60.16 -33.19 12.33
N GLU A 145 -61.28 -33.90 12.17
CA GLU A 145 -62.60 -33.54 12.71
C GLU A 145 -63.22 -34.63 13.61
N HIS A 146 -62.73 -35.87 13.51
CA HIS A 146 -63.32 -37.02 14.19
C HIS A 146 -62.45 -37.59 15.31
N PHE A 147 -63.03 -37.65 16.51
CA PHE A 147 -62.52 -38.34 17.69
C PHE A 147 -63.44 -39.51 18.05
N ASN A 148 -62.98 -40.43 18.90
CA ASN A 148 -63.79 -41.54 19.41
C ASN A 148 -64.99 -41.11 20.28
N PHE A 149 -65.14 -39.83 20.57
CA PHE A 149 -66.31 -39.24 21.26
C PHE A 149 -67.08 -38.22 20.41
N SER A 150 -66.70 -37.95 19.14
CA SER A 150 -67.37 -36.95 18.30
C SER A 150 -68.85 -37.28 18.06
N ASP A 151 -69.19 -38.57 18.01
CA ASP A 151 -70.57 -39.07 17.92
C ASP A 151 -71.41 -38.69 19.15
N LEU A 152 -70.81 -38.75 20.35
CA LEU A 152 -71.46 -38.30 21.59
C LEU A 152 -71.74 -36.79 21.54
N ILE A 153 -70.77 -35.99 21.10
CA ILE A 153 -70.96 -34.54 20.96
C ILE A 153 -72.08 -34.24 19.95
N ALA A 154 -72.06 -34.85 18.77
CA ALA A 154 -73.09 -34.63 17.75
C ALA A 154 -74.50 -35.03 18.25
N LYS A 155 -74.60 -36.05 19.10
CA LYS A 155 -75.85 -36.48 19.73
C LYS A 155 -76.36 -35.47 20.76
N PHE A 156 -75.49 -34.93 21.61
CA PHE A 156 -75.88 -34.02 22.70
C PHE A 156 -75.85 -32.52 22.34
N ALA A 157 -75.24 -32.12 21.23
CA ALA A 157 -75.13 -30.71 20.81
C ALA A 157 -76.39 -30.15 20.13
N LYS A 158 -77.41 -30.98 19.84
CA LYS A 158 -78.68 -30.50 19.30
C LYS A 158 -79.42 -29.69 20.38
N PRO A 159 -79.71 -28.40 20.18
CA PRO A 159 -80.39 -27.59 21.18
C PRO A 159 -81.78 -28.18 21.45
N SER A 160 -82.03 -28.53 22.71
CA SER A 160 -83.40 -28.72 23.20
C SER A 160 -84.04 -27.34 23.44
N SER A 161 -85.38 -27.33 23.55
CA SER A 161 -86.33 -26.19 23.65
C SER A 161 -85.81 -24.85 24.23
N PRO A 162 -86.40 -23.69 23.85
CA PRO A 162 -85.86 -22.37 24.15
C PRO A 162 -85.56 -22.16 25.65
N PRO A 163 -84.43 -21.51 25.99
CA PRO A 163 -83.98 -21.36 27.37
C PRO A 163 -84.96 -20.51 28.18
N SER A 164 -85.24 -20.94 29.41
CA SER A 164 -86.05 -20.20 30.39
C SER A 164 -85.29 -18.97 30.90
N ASP A 165 -85.99 -17.86 31.17
CA ASP A 165 -85.44 -16.56 31.62
C ASP A 165 -84.67 -16.58 32.96
N LYS A 166 -84.63 -17.70 33.70
CA LYS A 166 -83.94 -17.81 35.00
C LYS A 166 -82.88 -18.92 35.00
N PRO A 167 -81.68 -18.66 35.55
CA PRO A 167 -80.61 -19.66 35.63
C PRO A 167 -81.02 -20.82 36.55
N ALA A 168 -80.68 -22.05 36.12
CA ALA A 168 -80.91 -23.25 36.92
C ALA A 168 -80.13 -23.17 38.24
N ARG A 169 -80.83 -23.38 39.36
CA ARG A 169 -80.25 -23.30 40.72
C ARG A 169 -79.72 -24.67 41.14
N PHE A 170 -78.46 -24.74 41.53
CA PHE A 170 -77.85 -25.95 42.08
C PHE A 170 -76.67 -25.61 43.01
N SER A 171 -76.22 -26.60 43.79
CA SER A 171 -75.00 -26.52 44.59
C SER A 171 -74.33 -27.89 44.68
N VAL A 172 -73.07 -27.98 44.28
CA VAL A 172 -72.24 -29.20 44.42
C VAL A 172 -71.01 -28.82 45.24
N SER A 173 -70.78 -29.50 46.35
CA SER A 173 -69.63 -29.27 47.22
C SER A 173 -68.66 -30.45 47.15
N ASN A 174 -67.42 -30.22 47.56
CA ASN A 174 -66.34 -31.20 47.67
C ASN A 174 -66.22 -32.09 46.43
N ILE A 175 -65.97 -31.47 45.27
CA ILE A 175 -65.73 -32.20 44.02
C ILE A 175 -64.25 -32.62 44.01
N GLN A 176 -64.00 -33.91 43.98
CA GLN A 176 -62.66 -34.49 43.99
C GLN A 176 -62.52 -35.48 42.84
N LEU A 177 -61.43 -35.37 42.10
CA LEU A 177 -60.97 -36.38 41.18
C LEU A 177 -59.54 -36.70 41.56
N GLU A 178 -59.23 -37.97 41.78
CA GLU A 178 -57.91 -38.41 42.23
C GLU A 178 -57.36 -39.52 41.32
N ASN A 179 -56.04 -39.62 41.20
CA ASN A 179 -55.32 -40.71 40.51
C ASN A 179 -55.73 -40.94 39.05
N GLY A 180 -56.26 -39.92 38.36
CA GLY A 180 -56.74 -40.04 36.99
C GLY A 180 -55.62 -40.24 35.96
N GLN A 181 -55.96 -40.86 34.84
CA GLN A 181 -55.10 -40.95 33.66
C GLN A 181 -55.92 -40.77 32.38
N ILE A 182 -55.41 -39.94 31.48
CA ILE A 182 -55.94 -39.74 30.14
C ILE A 182 -54.87 -40.19 29.17
N THR A 183 -55.19 -41.15 28.31
CA THR A 183 -54.34 -41.54 27.18
C THR A 183 -54.92 -40.92 25.93
N PHE A 184 -54.14 -40.08 25.25
CA PHE A 184 -54.52 -39.46 23.99
C PHE A 184 -53.71 -40.07 22.84
N ASP A 185 -54.36 -40.83 21.97
CA ASP A 185 -53.78 -41.44 20.76
C ASP A 185 -54.18 -40.62 19.54
N ASP A 186 -53.29 -39.75 19.07
CA ASP A 186 -53.49 -39.00 17.82
C ASP A 186 -52.94 -39.81 16.64
N ARG A 187 -53.84 -40.46 15.90
CA ARG A 187 -53.48 -41.29 14.75
C ARG A 187 -53.19 -40.47 13.49
N LEU A 188 -53.70 -39.25 13.41
CA LEU A 188 -53.42 -38.32 12.31
C LEU A 188 -51.94 -37.91 12.36
N LEU A 189 -51.44 -37.59 13.54
CA LEU A 189 -50.05 -37.19 13.76
C LEU A 189 -49.13 -38.35 14.17
N ARG A 190 -49.69 -39.55 14.42
CA ARG A 190 -49.00 -40.74 14.92
C ARG A 190 -48.24 -40.48 16.23
N THR A 191 -48.84 -39.68 17.11
CA THR A 191 -48.29 -39.29 18.39
C THR A 191 -49.21 -39.71 19.52
N LYS A 192 -48.65 -40.14 20.64
CA LYS A 192 -49.40 -40.57 21.82
C LYS A 192 -48.99 -39.74 23.03
N HIS A 193 -49.96 -39.15 23.69
CA HIS A 193 -49.78 -38.38 24.92
C HIS A 193 -50.42 -39.11 26.10
N VAL A 194 -49.79 -39.00 27.27
CA VAL A 194 -50.29 -39.57 28.52
C VAL A 194 -50.32 -38.46 29.56
N VAL A 195 -51.52 -38.13 30.02
CA VAL A 195 -51.74 -37.28 31.19
C VAL A 195 -52.01 -38.19 32.36
N ASP A 196 -51.07 -38.32 33.30
CA ASP A 196 -51.23 -39.17 34.49
C ASP A 196 -51.22 -38.36 35.79
N ARG A 197 -51.53 -39.03 36.91
CA ARG A 197 -51.71 -38.39 38.22
C ARG A 197 -52.67 -37.19 38.17
N PHE A 198 -53.66 -37.26 37.29
CA PHE A 198 -54.64 -36.21 37.10
C PHE A 198 -55.52 -36.14 38.35
N ALA A 199 -55.41 -35.04 39.09
CA ALA A 199 -56.15 -34.78 40.29
C ALA A 199 -56.78 -33.38 40.22
N LEU A 200 -58.10 -33.31 40.42
CA LEU A 200 -58.88 -32.07 40.38
C LEU A 200 -59.68 -31.93 41.66
N GLY A 201 -59.41 -30.89 42.43
CA GLY A 201 -60.18 -30.52 43.62
C GLY A 201 -60.94 -29.21 43.38
N ILE A 202 -62.26 -29.22 43.52
CA ILE A 202 -63.10 -28.02 43.49
C ILE A 202 -63.92 -27.98 44.79
N PRO A 203 -63.69 -26.99 45.68
CA PRO A 203 -64.36 -26.94 46.99
C PRO A 203 -65.89 -26.89 46.90
N PHE A 204 -66.44 -26.08 45.99
CA PHE A 204 -67.87 -26.06 45.66
C PHE A 204 -68.13 -25.32 44.34
N ILE A 205 -69.28 -25.58 43.72
CA ILE A 205 -69.84 -24.89 42.56
C ILE A 205 -71.33 -24.66 42.86
N ALA A 206 -71.79 -23.41 42.88
CA ALA A 206 -73.19 -23.11 43.15
C ALA A 206 -73.70 -21.89 42.39
N THR A 207 -74.94 -21.96 41.89
CA THR A 207 -75.66 -20.87 41.21
C THR A 207 -76.75 -20.25 42.09
N LEU A 208 -76.70 -20.53 43.40
CA LEU A 208 -77.58 -19.92 44.39
C LEU A 208 -77.23 -18.42 44.53
N PRO A 209 -78.20 -17.48 44.57
CA PRO A 209 -77.93 -16.04 44.61
C PRO A 209 -76.96 -15.56 45.72
N SER A 210 -76.87 -16.29 46.83
CA SER A 210 -75.94 -15.98 47.93
C SER A 210 -74.50 -16.49 47.71
N ALA A 211 -74.25 -17.25 46.65
CA ALA A 211 -72.99 -17.97 46.41
C ALA A 211 -72.30 -17.59 45.09
N THR A 212 -72.94 -16.80 44.23
CA THR A 212 -72.41 -16.40 42.91
C THR A 212 -71.19 -15.47 42.99
N ASP A 213 -71.06 -14.69 44.08
CA ASP A 213 -69.96 -13.73 44.30
C ASP A 213 -68.83 -14.28 45.20
N ILE A 214 -68.87 -15.56 45.57
CA ILE A 214 -67.83 -16.20 46.40
C ILE A 214 -66.73 -16.76 45.50
N PHE A 215 -65.47 -16.51 45.86
CA PHE A 215 -64.33 -17.13 45.18
C PHE A 215 -64.25 -18.64 45.48
N VAL A 216 -64.22 -19.43 44.42
CA VAL A 216 -63.91 -20.87 44.46
C VAL A 216 -62.43 -21.04 44.13
N THR A 217 -61.71 -21.86 44.90
CA THR A 217 -60.27 -22.11 44.69
C THR A 217 -60.02 -23.52 44.14
N PRO A 218 -60.18 -23.75 42.82
CA PRO A 218 -59.88 -25.05 42.23
C PRO A 218 -58.37 -25.34 42.23
N LEU A 219 -58.01 -26.61 42.41
CA LEU A 219 -56.65 -27.12 42.26
C LEU A 219 -56.66 -28.25 41.24
N LEU A 220 -55.81 -28.13 40.22
CA LEU A 220 -55.52 -29.19 39.26
C LEU A 220 -54.04 -29.56 39.36
N GLN A 221 -53.75 -30.86 39.47
CA GLN A 221 -52.42 -31.42 39.40
C GLN A 221 -52.42 -32.54 38.36
N ALA A 222 -51.39 -32.61 37.52
CA ALA A 222 -51.24 -33.67 36.53
C ALA A 222 -49.76 -33.80 36.13
N ARG A 223 -49.41 -34.85 35.38
CA ARG A 223 -48.19 -34.87 34.57
C ARG A 223 -48.55 -35.12 33.12
N ILE A 224 -48.11 -34.26 32.23
CA ILE A 224 -48.30 -34.37 30.78
C ILE A 224 -47.01 -34.93 30.20
N ASP A 225 -47.05 -36.15 29.67
CA ASP A 225 -45.88 -36.83 29.09
C ASP A 225 -44.68 -36.89 30.05
N GLY A 226 -44.97 -37.05 31.35
CA GLY A 226 -43.98 -37.05 32.43
C GLY A 226 -43.68 -35.68 33.05
N SER A 227 -44.10 -34.58 32.41
CA SER A 227 -43.85 -33.19 32.82
C SER A 227 -44.89 -32.71 33.84
N PRO A 228 -44.52 -32.33 35.08
CA PRO A 228 -45.47 -31.86 36.08
C PRO A 228 -46.22 -30.59 35.68
N LEU A 229 -47.53 -30.59 35.86
CA LEU A 229 -48.43 -29.45 35.71
C LEU A 229 -49.20 -29.24 37.01
N VAL A 230 -49.15 -28.02 37.55
CA VAL A 230 -49.95 -27.59 38.70
C VAL A 230 -50.69 -26.30 38.33
N VAL A 231 -52.00 -26.31 38.43
CA VAL A 231 -52.85 -25.15 38.17
C VAL A 231 -53.66 -24.86 39.43
N LYS A 232 -53.40 -23.71 40.06
CA LYS A 232 -54.15 -23.22 41.22
C LYS A 232 -55.03 -22.06 40.75
N GLY A 233 -56.34 -22.23 40.80
CA GLY A 233 -57.28 -21.19 40.44
C GLY A 233 -57.90 -20.51 41.65
N ARG A 234 -58.39 -19.29 41.44
CA ARG A 234 -59.34 -18.57 42.29
C ARG A 234 -60.34 -17.87 41.37
N THR A 235 -61.60 -18.27 41.37
CA THR A 235 -62.58 -17.81 40.36
C THR A 235 -63.98 -17.60 40.93
N LYS A 236 -64.73 -16.65 40.35
CA LYS A 236 -66.18 -16.45 40.53
C LYS A 236 -66.92 -16.87 39.25
N PRO A 237 -67.09 -18.16 38.98
CA PRO A 237 -67.51 -18.67 37.66
C PRO A 237 -68.93 -18.24 37.24
N PHE A 238 -69.78 -17.84 38.20
CA PHE A 238 -71.16 -17.43 37.96
C PHE A 238 -71.44 -15.95 38.25
N ALA A 239 -70.45 -15.17 38.69
CA ALA A 239 -70.58 -13.72 38.78
C ALA A 239 -70.61 -13.11 37.37
N GLN A 240 -71.24 -11.94 37.20
CA GLN A 240 -71.26 -11.25 35.90
C GLN A 240 -69.84 -10.92 35.40
N SER A 241 -68.92 -10.57 36.31
CA SER A 241 -67.54 -10.24 35.98
C SER A 241 -66.67 -11.46 35.64
N ARG A 242 -67.09 -12.67 36.03
CA ARG A 242 -66.33 -13.93 35.88
C ARG A 242 -64.86 -13.83 36.30
N GLU A 243 -64.58 -13.01 37.32
CA GLU A 243 -63.24 -12.72 37.79
C GLU A 243 -62.51 -14.02 38.18
N SER A 244 -61.37 -14.28 37.55
CA SER A 244 -60.61 -15.51 37.67
C SER A 244 -59.11 -15.22 37.70
N GLU A 245 -58.40 -15.87 38.61
CA GLU A 245 -56.95 -15.82 38.75
C GLU A 245 -56.42 -17.25 38.74
N ILE A 246 -55.41 -17.53 37.94
CA ILE A 246 -54.89 -18.87 37.68
C ILE A 246 -53.37 -18.82 37.79
N ALA A 247 -52.80 -19.42 38.83
CA ALA A 247 -51.37 -19.70 38.91
C ALA A 247 -51.08 -21.05 38.23
N LEU A 248 -50.38 -21.00 37.10
CA LEU A 248 -50.02 -22.13 36.25
C LEU A 248 -48.52 -22.39 36.37
N ARG A 249 -48.15 -23.56 36.85
CA ARG A 249 -46.78 -24.05 36.90
C ARG A 249 -46.62 -25.29 36.04
N LEU A 250 -45.73 -25.21 35.07
CA LEU A 250 -45.35 -26.31 34.19
C LEU A 250 -43.84 -26.51 34.29
N ASP A 251 -43.39 -27.75 34.44
CA ASP A 251 -41.96 -28.04 34.57
C ASP A 251 -41.49 -29.05 33.51
N GLY A 252 -40.68 -28.59 32.56
CA GLY A 252 -39.91 -29.43 31.65
C GLY A 252 -40.71 -30.06 30.50
N LEU A 253 -41.74 -29.39 29.98
CA LEU A 253 -42.54 -29.90 28.85
C LEU A 253 -41.69 -30.09 27.58
N ASP A 254 -41.72 -31.30 27.03
CA ASP A 254 -41.02 -31.67 25.78
C ASP A 254 -41.68 -30.97 24.57
N VAL A 255 -41.05 -29.90 24.10
CA VAL A 255 -41.57 -29.05 23.01
C VAL A 255 -41.68 -29.81 21.69
N PRO A 256 -40.70 -30.62 21.22
CA PRO A 256 -40.84 -31.47 20.05
C PRO A 256 -42.11 -32.32 20.01
N GLN A 257 -42.54 -32.90 21.14
CA GLN A 257 -43.77 -33.70 21.20
C GLN A 257 -45.03 -32.87 20.96
N MET A 258 -45.03 -31.61 21.40
CA MET A 258 -46.14 -30.67 21.19
C MET A 258 -46.08 -29.99 19.82
N ALA A 259 -44.89 -29.86 19.24
CA ALA A 259 -44.68 -29.22 17.94
C ALA A 259 -45.31 -29.99 16.77
N SER A 260 -45.64 -31.27 16.94
CA SER A 260 -46.39 -32.06 15.94
C SER A 260 -47.77 -31.47 15.64
N TYR A 261 -48.36 -30.72 16.58
CA TYR A 261 -49.64 -30.02 16.41
C TYR A 261 -49.51 -28.65 15.74
N ALA A 262 -48.29 -28.19 15.45
CA ALA A 262 -48.09 -26.95 14.72
C ALA A 262 -48.62 -27.05 13.28
N PRO A 263 -49.16 -25.97 12.70
CA PRO A 263 -49.63 -25.97 11.32
C PRO A 263 -48.54 -26.41 10.33
N ALA A 264 -48.91 -27.17 9.29
CA ALA A 264 -47.96 -27.63 8.26
C ALA A 264 -47.23 -26.49 7.50
N SER A 265 -47.78 -25.27 7.56
CA SER A 265 -47.20 -24.04 7.02
C SER A 265 -45.97 -23.54 7.78
N VAL A 266 -45.70 -24.04 8.99
CA VAL A 266 -44.50 -23.69 9.74
C VAL A 266 -43.28 -24.30 9.00
N PRO A 267 -42.33 -23.47 8.52
CA PRO A 267 -41.24 -23.92 7.65
C PRO A 267 -40.04 -24.50 8.41
N VAL A 268 -40.18 -24.73 9.72
CA VAL A 268 -39.11 -25.19 10.62
C VAL A 268 -39.53 -26.43 11.40
N ALA A 269 -38.55 -27.20 11.87
CA ALA A 269 -38.73 -28.37 12.72
C ALA A 269 -37.97 -28.17 14.04
N VAL A 270 -38.65 -28.38 15.17
CA VAL A 270 -38.04 -28.33 16.50
C VAL A 270 -37.53 -29.73 16.85
N LYS A 271 -36.21 -29.88 17.02
CA LYS A 271 -35.55 -31.17 17.32
C LYS A 271 -35.42 -31.44 18.82
N SER A 272 -35.20 -30.40 19.62
CA SER A 272 -35.15 -30.47 21.08
C SER A 272 -35.64 -29.15 21.70
N GLY A 273 -36.10 -29.23 22.95
CA GLY A 273 -36.45 -28.07 23.77
C GLY A 273 -37.33 -28.48 24.96
N LYS A 274 -37.06 -27.93 26.15
CA LYS A 274 -37.88 -28.13 27.35
C LYS A 274 -38.45 -26.81 27.85
N LEU A 275 -39.77 -26.71 27.94
CA LEU A 275 -40.48 -25.51 28.38
C LEU A 275 -40.91 -25.65 29.85
N SER A 276 -40.50 -24.72 30.69
CA SER A 276 -41.02 -24.53 32.05
C SER A 276 -41.66 -23.15 32.19
N THR A 277 -42.72 -23.06 32.97
CA THR A 277 -43.45 -21.80 33.19
C THR A 277 -43.93 -21.67 34.63
N ASP A 278 -43.97 -20.44 35.14
CA ASP A 278 -44.62 -20.06 36.40
C ASP A 278 -45.40 -18.76 36.13
N LEU A 279 -46.66 -18.91 35.72
CA LEU A 279 -47.49 -17.83 35.19
C LEU A 279 -48.71 -17.57 36.08
N ASN A 280 -49.01 -16.31 36.36
CA ASN A 280 -50.29 -15.88 36.87
C ASN A 280 -51.13 -15.32 35.73
N VAL A 281 -52.27 -15.95 35.46
CA VAL A 281 -53.22 -15.52 34.44
C VAL A 281 -54.46 -14.97 35.13
N ARG A 282 -54.75 -13.69 34.92
CA ARG A 282 -55.94 -12.99 35.44
C ARG A 282 -56.91 -12.74 34.30
N PHE A 283 -58.15 -13.16 34.49
CA PHE A 283 -59.26 -13.00 33.56
C PHE A 283 -60.42 -12.28 34.24
N ALA A 284 -61.02 -11.32 33.54
CA ALA A 284 -62.23 -10.64 33.98
C ALA A 284 -63.01 -10.11 32.78
N ILE A 285 -64.33 -10.03 32.93
CA ILE A 285 -65.26 -9.42 31.98
C ILE A 285 -65.77 -8.12 32.60
N SER A 286 -65.62 -7.02 31.87
CA SER A 286 -66.20 -5.73 32.23
C SER A 286 -67.11 -5.28 31.10
N GLY A 287 -68.43 -5.22 31.34
CA GLY A 287 -69.43 -5.07 30.27
C GLY A 287 -69.40 -6.29 29.33
N ASP A 288 -69.11 -6.06 28.05
CA ASP A 288 -68.96 -7.10 27.01
C ASP A 288 -67.49 -7.37 26.60
N THR A 289 -66.52 -6.70 27.23
CA THR A 289 -65.10 -6.84 26.88
C THR A 289 -64.36 -7.77 27.85
N PRO A 290 -63.87 -8.94 27.38
CA PRO A 290 -63.00 -9.79 28.17
C PRO A 290 -61.58 -9.19 28.24
N THR A 291 -60.95 -9.30 29.40
CA THR A 291 -59.56 -8.94 29.63
C THR A 291 -58.79 -10.16 30.10
N ILE A 292 -57.58 -10.35 29.55
CA ILE A 292 -56.62 -11.38 29.97
C ILE A 292 -55.32 -10.65 30.28
N ARG A 293 -54.79 -10.85 31.49
CA ARG A 293 -53.48 -10.37 31.92
C ARG A 293 -52.62 -11.55 32.33
N ILE A 294 -51.37 -11.56 31.89
CA ILE A 294 -50.40 -12.62 32.20
C ILE A 294 -49.15 -11.97 32.79
N ASP A 295 -48.70 -12.46 33.94
CA ASP A 295 -47.43 -12.10 34.56
C ASP A 295 -46.72 -13.37 35.06
N GLY A 296 -45.39 -13.34 35.23
CA GLY A 296 -44.61 -14.48 35.68
C GLY A 296 -43.38 -14.78 34.83
N THR A 297 -42.93 -16.03 34.80
CA THR A 297 -41.73 -16.45 34.06
C THR A 297 -42.00 -17.59 33.08
N ALA A 298 -41.26 -17.60 31.98
CA ALA A 298 -41.20 -18.70 31.03
C ALA A 298 -39.74 -18.99 30.65
N ASP A 299 -39.35 -20.26 30.73
CA ASP A 299 -38.00 -20.75 30.54
C ASP A 299 -37.99 -21.85 29.48
N LEU A 300 -37.10 -21.73 28.50
CA LEU A 300 -36.91 -22.71 27.44
C LEU A 300 -35.45 -23.18 27.42
N ALA A 301 -35.21 -24.45 27.72
CA ALA A 301 -33.87 -25.04 27.77
C ALA A 301 -33.58 -25.94 26.57
N ASP A 302 -32.31 -25.95 26.14
CA ASP A 302 -31.73 -26.81 25.11
C ASP A 302 -32.54 -26.84 23.79
N LEU A 303 -32.87 -25.65 23.27
CA LEU A 303 -33.60 -25.47 22.02
C LEU A 303 -32.71 -25.81 20.82
N ALA A 304 -33.20 -26.63 19.90
CA ALA A 304 -32.60 -26.84 18.58
C ALA A 304 -33.66 -26.83 17.49
N VAL A 305 -33.49 -25.94 16.50
CA VAL A 305 -34.41 -25.73 15.39
C VAL A 305 -33.68 -25.94 14.07
N THR A 306 -34.25 -26.76 13.21
CA THR A 306 -33.77 -27.01 11.85
C THR A 306 -34.81 -26.60 10.82
N ASP A 307 -34.42 -26.50 9.55
CA ASP A 307 -35.39 -26.47 8.46
C ASP A 307 -36.01 -27.86 8.23
N LYS A 308 -36.94 -27.97 7.27
CA LYS A 308 -37.56 -29.25 6.87
C LYS A 308 -36.57 -30.24 6.26
N ALA A 309 -35.45 -29.78 5.71
CA ALA A 309 -34.35 -30.61 5.21
C ALA A 309 -33.37 -31.04 6.31
N SER A 310 -33.69 -30.74 7.58
CA SER A 310 -32.83 -30.97 8.76
C SER A 310 -31.51 -30.19 8.76
N ALA A 311 -31.42 -29.10 8.00
CA ALA A 311 -30.31 -28.16 8.10
C ALA A 311 -30.47 -27.28 9.36
N PRO A 312 -29.41 -27.06 10.15
CA PRO A 312 -29.51 -26.26 11.38
C PRO A 312 -29.87 -24.81 11.06
N LEU A 313 -30.75 -24.21 11.85
CA LEU A 313 -31.13 -22.80 11.76
C LEU A 313 -30.70 -22.04 13.00
N ILE A 314 -31.22 -22.44 14.17
CA ILE A 314 -30.97 -21.80 15.46
C ILE A 314 -30.91 -22.89 16.55
N ALA A 315 -29.92 -22.82 17.41
CA ALA A 315 -29.89 -23.53 18.69
C ALA A 315 -29.65 -22.54 19.84
N ALA A 316 -30.09 -22.86 21.06
CA ALA A 316 -29.82 -22.06 22.25
C ALA A 316 -29.82 -22.93 23.51
N ARG A 317 -28.92 -22.64 24.44
CA ARG A 317 -28.82 -23.36 25.73
C ARG A 317 -30.00 -23.04 26.64
N ALA A 318 -30.35 -21.77 26.75
CA ALA A 318 -31.46 -21.30 27.57
C ALA A 318 -32.03 -19.99 27.04
N LEU A 319 -33.36 -19.84 27.10
CA LEU A 319 -34.10 -18.60 26.92
C LEU A 319 -34.98 -18.38 28.16
N HIS A 320 -34.76 -17.29 28.88
CA HIS A 320 -35.56 -16.87 30.03
C HIS A 320 -36.34 -15.61 29.67
N VAL A 321 -37.63 -15.58 30.02
CA VAL A 321 -38.51 -14.43 29.84
C VAL A 321 -39.26 -14.15 31.13
N LYS A 322 -39.08 -12.95 31.69
CA LYS A 322 -39.86 -12.44 32.82
C LYS A 322 -40.90 -11.45 32.33
N ILE A 323 -42.15 -11.88 32.37
CA ILE A 323 -43.32 -11.13 31.89
C ILE A 323 -43.82 -10.26 33.04
N ALA A 324 -43.78 -8.93 32.85
CA ALA A 324 -44.32 -7.99 33.82
C ALA A 324 -45.84 -7.82 33.63
N ASN A 325 -46.27 -7.70 32.37
CA ASN A 325 -47.68 -7.66 31.98
C ASN A 325 -47.83 -8.00 30.50
N ALA A 326 -48.56 -9.05 30.16
CA ALA A 326 -49.02 -9.29 28.79
C ALA A 326 -50.56 -9.27 28.75
N GLU A 327 -51.12 -8.44 27.87
CA GLU A 327 -52.55 -8.38 27.53
C GLU A 327 -52.74 -8.75 26.05
N PRO A 328 -52.76 -10.05 25.69
CA PRO A 328 -52.78 -10.49 24.28
C PRO A 328 -54.01 -10.01 23.51
N LEU A 329 -55.14 -9.78 24.19
CA LEU A 329 -56.36 -9.27 23.57
C LEU A 329 -56.29 -7.77 23.22
N ARG A 330 -55.25 -7.07 23.64
CA ARG A 330 -55.04 -5.62 23.46
C ARG A 330 -53.69 -5.28 22.84
N ASP A 331 -52.93 -6.29 22.40
CA ASP A 331 -51.58 -6.14 21.84
C ASP A 331 -50.59 -5.42 22.77
N VAL A 332 -50.66 -5.66 24.08
CA VAL A 332 -49.74 -5.09 25.08
C VAL A 332 -48.83 -6.19 25.64
N TYR A 333 -47.51 -5.98 25.57
CA TYR A 333 -46.48 -6.91 26.04
C TYR A 333 -45.35 -6.14 26.74
N HIS A 334 -45.36 -6.15 28.06
CA HIS A 334 -44.33 -5.53 28.90
C HIS A 334 -43.51 -6.64 29.58
N LEU A 335 -42.21 -6.66 29.29
CA LEU A 335 -41.25 -7.67 29.76
C LEU A 335 -40.21 -6.99 30.65
N ASP A 336 -39.99 -7.54 31.85
CA ASP A 336 -38.93 -7.06 32.75
C ASP A 336 -37.56 -7.54 32.27
N GLU A 337 -37.47 -8.77 31.78
CA GLU A 337 -36.20 -9.42 31.43
C GLU A 337 -36.38 -10.43 30.30
N VAL A 338 -35.46 -10.42 29.33
CA VAL A 338 -35.33 -11.42 28.27
C VAL A 338 -33.86 -11.81 28.14
N THR A 339 -33.48 -13.03 28.51
CA THR A 339 -32.09 -13.49 28.39
C THR A 339 -31.96 -14.72 27.51
N LEU A 340 -31.02 -14.69 26.57
CA LEU A 340 -30.73 -15.77 25.62
C LEU A 340 -29.27 -16.19 25.75
N SER A 341 -29.04 -17.41 26.22
CA SER A 341 -27.72 -17.96 26.53
C SER A 341 -27.23 -18.91 25.43
N ASN A 342 -25.98 -18.71 24.99
CA ASN A 342 -25.30 -19.49 23.97
C ASN A 342 -26.13 -19.75 22.71
N PRO A 343 -26.71 -18.73 22.06
CA PRO A 343 -27.38 -18.96 20.78
C PRO A 343 -26.35 -19.32 19.70
N ASP A 344 -26.64 -20.34 18.90
CA ASP A 344 -25.89 -20.70 17.70
C ASP A 344 -26.79 -20.53 16.48
N VAL A 345 -26.46 -19.57 15.62
CA VAL A 345 -27.28 -19.18 14.46
C VAL A 345 -26.52 -19.47 13.18
N HIS A 346 -27.17 -20.18 12.25
CA HIS A 346 -26.61 -20.49 10.94
C HIS A 346 -27.27 -19.64 9.86
N LEU A 347 -26.49 -18.74 9.27
CA LEU A 347 -26.90 -17.91 8.14
C LEU A 347 -26.20 -18.39 6.87
N ALA A 348 -26.98 -18.80 5.87
CA ALA A 348 -26.46 -19.23 4.58
C ALA A 348 -27.08 -18.39 3.47
N ARG A 349 -26.25 -17.77 2.63
CA ARG A 349 -26.67 -17.06 1.41
C ARG A 349 -26.35 -17.93 0.20
N ASP A 350 -27.36 -18.26 -0.59
CA ASP A 350 -27.18 -19.06 -1.80
C ASP A 350 -26.66 -18.25 -3.00
N SER A 351 -26.37 -18.94 -4.10
CA SER A 351 -25.89 -18.34 -5.36
C SER A 351 -26.89 -17.39 -6.03
N THR A 352 -28.17 -17.41 -5.63
CA THR A 352 -29.20 -16.44 -6.08
C THR A 352 -29.23 -15.18 -5.21
N GLY A 353 -28.47 -15.17 -4.11
CA GLY A 353 -28.40 -14.10 -3.13
C GLY A 353 -29.50 -14.16 -2.06
N GLN A 354 -30.31 -15.22 -2.01
CA GLN A 354 -31.31 -15.40 -0.95
C GLN A 354 -30.69 -16.02 0.30
N LEU A 355 -31.06 -15.48 1.47
CA LEU A 355 -30.69 -16.07 2.77
C LEU A 355 -31.63 -17.25 3.12
N ASN A 356 -31.11 -18.28 3.77
CA ASN A 356 -31.89 -19.39 4.33
C ASN A 356 -33.06 -18.91 5.20
N VAL A 357 -32.86 -17.87 6.02
CA VAL A 357 -33.92 -17.26 6.84
C VAL A 357 -35.00 -16.53 6.04
N GLN A 358 -34.68 -16.00 4.84
CA GLN A 358 -35.68 -15.37 3.97
C GLN A 358 -36.63 -16.40 3.35
N LYS A 359 -36.16 -17.64 3.14
CA LYS A 359 -36.98 -18.75 2.66
C LYS A 359 -38.03 -19.22 3.68
N LEU A 360 -37.89 -18.83 4.95
CA LEU A 360 -38.84 -19.11 6.01
C LEU A 360 -40.02 -18.12 6.03
N ALA A 361 -39.87 -16.94 5.44
CA ALA A 361 -41.01 -16.05 5.22
C ALA A 361 -41.81 -16.62 4.05
N GLY A 362 -42.94 -17.26 4.32
CA GLY A 362 -43.82 -17.78 3.27
C GLY A 362 -44.21 -16.71 2.22
N PRO A 363 -44.72 -17.10 1.04
CA PRO A 363 -45.10 -16.14 0.00
C PRO A 363 -46.07 -15.11 0.59
N ALA A 364 -45.77 -13.82 0.40
CA ALA A 364 -46.62 -12.74 0.86
C ALA A 364 -48.06 -12.99 0.37
N PRO A 365 -49.07 -12.93 1.26
CA PRO A 365 -50.46 -13.12 0.83
C PRO A 365 -50.76 -12.10 -0.27
N LYS A 366 -51.24 -12.57 -1.43
CA LYS A 366 -51.76 -11.69 -2.47
C LYS A 366 -52.81 -10.79 -1.83
N PRO A 367 -52.80 -9.47 -2.06
CA PRO A 367 -53.83 -8.59 -1.52
C PRO A 367 -55.18 -9.08 -2.05
N LEU A 368 -55.99 -9.68 -1.17
CA LEU A 368 -57.42 -9.76 -1.39
C LEU A 368 -57.95 -8.33 -1.30
N ALA A 369 -58.83 -8.00 -2.25
CA ALA A 369 -59.34 -6.65 -2.47
C ALA A 369 -59.78 -5.95 -1.17
N GLU A 370 -59.59 -4.63 -1.16
CA GLU A 370 -59.87 -3.67 -0.07
C GLU A 370 -61.10 -4.02 0.78
N GLU A 371 -60.88 -4.74 1.89
CA GLU A 371 -61.71 -4.58 3.08
C GLU A 371 -61.15 -3.40 3.87
N VAL A 372 -62.04 -2.45 4.18
CA VAL A 372 -61.75 -1.26 5.01
C VAL A 372 -61.14 -1.72 6.34
N LYS A 373 -59.81 -1.69 6.42
CA LYS A 373 -59.07 -1.97 7.65
C LYS A 373 -59.42 -0.91 8.67
N LYS A 374 -60.22 -1.29 9.67
CA LYS A 374 -60.22 -0.62 10.98
C LYS A 374 -58.76 -0.60 11.45
N GLU A 375 -58.19 0.57 11.68
CA GLU A 375 -56.81 0.70 12.21
C GLU A 375 -56.71 -0.12 13.50
N ALA A 376 -56.00 -1.24 13.42
CA ALA A 376 -55.67 -2.01 14.61
C ALA A 376 -54.73 -1.15 15.48
N PRO A 377 -54.92 -1.13 16.81
CA PRO A 377 -54.03 -0.39 17.70
C PRO A 377 -52.57 -0.85 17.50
N PRO A 378 -51.59 0.06 17.61
CA PRO A 378 -50.19 -0.29 17.45
C PRO A 378 -49.75 -1.21 18.60
N LEU A 379 -48.89 -2.19 18.28
CA LEU A 379 -48.29 -3.10 19.25
C LEU A 379 -47.53 -2.30 20.33
N ASP A 380 -47.95 -2.41 21.59
CA ASP A 380 -47.25 -1.86 22.76
C ASP A 380 -46.30 -2.91 23.34
N LEU A 381 -45.07 -2.96 22.81
CA LEU A 381 -44.01 -3.85 23.30
C LEU A 381 -42.98 -3.01 24.05
N ALA A 382 -42.75 -3.34 25.32
CA ALA A 382 -41.73 -2.75 26.16
C ALA A 382 -40.85 -3.83 26.82
N ILE A 383 -39.54 -3.67 26.78
CA ILE A 383 -38.56 -4.58 27.37
C ILE A 383 -37.60 -3.78 28.23
N ARG A 384 -37.59 -4.00 29.55
CA ARG A 384 -36.71 -3.27 30.47
C ARG A 384 -35.25 -3.70 30.32
N HIS A 385 -34.99 -5.00 30.20
CA HIS A 385 -33.65 -5.55 29.99
C HIS A 385 -33.69 -6.74 29.03
N LEU A 386 -32.90 -6.69 27.97
CA LEU A 386 -32.63 -7.81 27.07
C LEU A 386 -31.13 -8.09 27.06
N ALA A 387 -30.75 -9.35 27.24
CA ALA A 387 -29.36 -9.79 27.14
C ALA A 387 -29.21 -11.04 26.27
N ILE A 388 -28.25 -11.00 25.33
CA ILE A 388 -27.76 -12.17 24.61
C ILE A 388 -26.34 -12.42 25.10
N GLN A 389 -26.04 -13.66 25.48
CA GLN A 389 -24.76 -14.04 26.11
C GLN A 389 -24.07 -15.14 25.31
N ASP A 390 -22.78 -14.94 25.02
CA ASP A 390 -21.86 -15.93 24.43
C ASP A 390 -22.41 -16.65 23.18
N GLY A 391 -22.99 -15.87 22.25
CA GLY A 391 -23.53 -16.39 21.00
C GLY A 391 -22.48 -16.69 19.92
N ARG A 392 -22.87 -17.51 18.96
CA ARG A 392 -22.14 -17.80 17.71
C ARG A 392 -23.06 -17.56 16.52
N ILE A 393 -22.57 -16.88 15.50
CA ILE A 393 -23.26 -16.72 14.22
C ILE A 393 -22.34 -17.27 13.14
N ALA A 394 -22.67 -18.43 12.58
CA ALA A 394 -21.99 -18.99 11.43
C ALA A 394 -22.55 -18.39 10.13
N LEU A 395 -21.67 -17.88 9.27
CA LEU A 395 -22.00 -17.33 7.96
C LEU A 395 -21.39 -18.19 6.85
N ASP A 396 -22.23 -18.60 5.91
CA ASP A 396 -21.84 -19.27 4.66
C ASP A 396 -22.38 -18.48 3.47
N ASP A 397 -21.50 -17.78 2.75
CA ASP A 397 -21.87 -16.99 1.57
C ASP A 397 -21.42 -17.67 0.28
N GLN A 398 -22.39 -18.11 -0.53
CA GLN A 398 -22.21 -18.77 -1.82
C GLN A 398 -22.54 -17.84 -3.00
N LEU A 399 -22.70 -16.53 -2.75
CA LEU A 399 -22.99 -15.54 -3.79
C LEU A 399 -21.83 -15.40 -4.80
N LEU A 400 -20.59 -15.51 -4.33
CA LEU A 400 -19.38 -15.40 -5.14
C LEU A 400 -18.95 -16.79 -5.64
N LYS A 401 -18.19 -16.84 -6.76
CA LYS A 401 -17.61 -18.09 -7.27
C LYS A 401 -16.78 -18.83 -6.21
N GLN A 402 -16.10 -18.08 -5.35
CA GLN A 402 -15.42 -18.60 -4.17
C GLN A 402 -16.35 -18.50 -2.96
N ARG A 403 -16.71 -19.65 -2.40
CA ARG A 403 -17.51 -19.75 -1.17
C ARG A 403 -16.78 -19.09 0.00
N VAL A 404 -17.47 -18.26 0.77
CA VAL A 404 -16.92 -17.57 1.94
C VAL A 404 -17.59 -18.10 3.21
N GLU A 405 -16.81 -18.83 4.01
CA GLU A 405 -17.22 -19.25 5.35
C GLU A 405 -16.59 -18.31 6.40
N ALA A 406 -17.38 -17.82 7.34
CA ALA A 406 -16.94 -16.97 8.45
C ALA A 406 -17.83 -17.20 9.67
N ALA A 407 -17.39 -16.78 10.85
CA ALA A 407 -18.23 -16.82 12.03
C ALA A 407 -17.97 -15.65 12.98
N LEU A 408 -19.04 -15.18 13.61
CA LEU A 408 -18.98 -14.31 14.77
C LEU A 408 -19.02 -15.17 16.02
N THR A 409 -18.15 -14.88 16.99
CA THR A 409 -18.03 -15.63 18.25
C THR A 409 -18.08 -14.67 19.44
N GLY A 410 -18.55 -15.17 20.60
CA GLY A 410 -18.73 -14.34 21.78
C GLY A 410 -19.74 -13.21 21.55
N PHE A 411 -20.74 -13.44 20.69
CA PHE A 411 -21.77 -12.47 20.36
C PHE A 411 -22.61 -12.17 21.60
N ALA A 412 -22.41 -10.98 22.15
CA ALA A 412 -23.09 -10.49 23.34
C ALA A 412 -23.79 -9.17 23.03
N VAL A 413 -25.06 -9.06 23.41
CA VAL A 413 -25.87 -7.85 23.21
C VAL A 413 -26.60 -7.52 24.49
N THR A 414 -26.62 -6.25 24.88
CA THR A 414 -27.55 -5.73 25.90
C THR A 414 -28.45 -4.68 25.27
N LEU A 415 -29.73 -4.65 25.64
CA LEU A 415 -30.68 -3.63 25.24
C LEU A 415 -31.56 -3.28 26.44
N ASP A 416 -31.46 -2.03 26.89
CA ASP A 416 -32.14 -1.52 28.09
C ASP A 416 -33.22 -0.50 27.70
N ASP A 417 -34.38 -0.61 28.36
CA ASP A 417 -35.55 0.28 28.22
C ASP A 417 -36.09 0.40 26.77
N PHE A 418 -36.15 -0.72 26.04
CA PHE A 418 -36.73 -0.75 24.69
C PHE A 418 -38.25 -0.58 24.72
N SER A 419 -38.79 0.25 23.83
CA SER A 419 -40.22 0.39 23.62
C SER A 419 -40.56 0.72 22.17
N THR A 420 -41.67 0.18 21.68
CA THR A 420 -42.20 0.48 20.35
C THR A 420 -42.88 1.85 20.28
N LEU A 421 -43.42 2.34 21.40
CA LEU A 421 -44.22 3.56 21.47
C LEU A 421 -43.50 4.74 22.16
N ALA A 422 -42.51 4.47 23.03
CA ALA A 422 -41.82 5.52 23.76
C ALA A 422 -40.86 6.32 22.88
N LYS A 423 -40.73 7.61 23.19
CA LYS A 423 -39.75 8.52 22.57
C LYS A 423 -38.40 8.52 23.29
N THR A 424 -38.30 7.87 24.44
CA THR A 424 -37.05 7.70 25.18
C THR A 424 -36.14 6.72 24.46
N PRO A 425 -34.87 7.07 24.19
CA PRO A 425 -33.95 6.17 23.52
C PRO A 425 -33.61 4.95 24.39
N ALA A 426 -33.70 3.76 23.79
CA ALA A 426 -33.23 2.52 24.39
C ALA A 426 -31.72 2.39 24.17
N LYS A 427 -30.98 2.06 25.23
CA LYS A 427 -29.52 1.94 25.16
C LYS A 427 -29.16 0.52 24.76
N TYR A 428 -28.19 0.38 23.87
CA TYR A 428 -27.69 -0.95 23.51
C TYR A 428 -26.17 -1.02 23.53
N THR A 429 -25.66 -2.23 23.82
CA THR A 429 -24.26 -2.59 23.59
C THR A 429 -24.20 -3.89 22.80
N LEU A 430 -23.19 -4.03 21.97
CA LEU A 430 -22.88 -5.23 21.20
C LEU A 430 -21.38 -5.46 21.28
N LYS A 431 -20.97 -6.71 21.54
CA LYS A 431 -19.59 -7.16 21.50
C LYS A 431 -19.52 -8.47 20.74
N THR A 432 -18.55 -8.61 19.84
CA THR A 432 -18.34 -9.84 19.10
C THR A 432 -16.91 -9.93 18.57
N ALA A 433 -16.38 -11.14 18.43
CA ALA A 433 -15.12 -11.42 17.73
C ALA A 433 -15.39 -12.07 16.38
N PHE A 434 -14.44 -11.95 15.45
CA PHE A 434 -14.44 -12.67 14.18
C PHE A 434 -13.56 -13.92 14.30
N ASP A 435 -14.04 -15.06 13.82
CA ASP A 435 -13.33 -16.35 13.88
C ASP A 435 -11.96 -16.34 13.18
N LYS A 436 -11.79 -15.47 12.17
CA LYS A 436 -10.55 -15.27 11.41
C LYS A 436 -9.74 -14.04 11.85
N GLY A 437 -10.02 -13.49 13.04
CA GLY A 437 -9.26 -12.42 13.65
C GLY A 437 -9.93 -11.04 13.60
N GLY A 438 -9.85 -10.34 14.73
CA GLY A 438 -10.43 -9.03 14.98
C GLY A 438 -11.67 -9.09 15.88
N ALA A 439 -12.14 -7.92 16.32
CA ALA A 439 -13.34 -7.77 17.15
C ALA A 439 -14.12 -6.51 16.78
N LEU A 440 -15.43 -6.53 17.02
CA LEU A 440 -16.34 -5.41 16.83
C LEU A 440 -17.11 -5.15 18.12
N ASP A 441 -16.93 -3.96 18.65
CA ASP A 441 -17.75 -3.41 19.72
C ASP A 441 -18.64 -2.30 19.14
N ALA A 442 -19.91 -2.28 19.53
CA ALA A 442 -20.84 -1.22 19.21
C ALA A 442 -21.63 -0.79 20.45
N SER A 443 -21.87 0.50 20.61
CA SER A 443 -22.74 1.03 21.67
C SER A 443 -23.47 2.27 21.21
N GLY A 444 -24.69 2.47 21.67
CA GLY A 444 -25.45 3.66 21.29
C GLY A 444 -26.90 3.58 21.71
N ASN A 445 -27.75 4.34 21.04
CA ASN A 445 -29.17 4.41 21.36
C ASN A 445 -30.04 4.12 20.13
N VAL A 446 -31.21 3.56 20.37
CA VAL A 446 -32.22 3.27 19.35
C VAL A 446 -33.58 3.78 19.80
N THR A 447 -34.32 4.44 18.92
CA THR A 447 -35.68 4.93 19.22
C THR A 447 -36.61 4.54 18.07
N LEU A 448 -37.45 3.52 18.29
CA LEU A 448 -38.30 2.99 17.22
C LEU A 448 -39.41 3.97 16.84
N ALA A 449 -39.97 4.71 17.80
CA ALA A 449 -41.03 5.69 17.57
C ALA A 449 -40.59 6.83 16.62
N THR A 450 -39.32 7.24 16.67
CA THR A 450 -38.74 8.26 15.77
C THR A 450 -37.97 7.66 14.60
N LYS A 451 -37.79 6.34 14.55
CA LYS A 451 -37.04 5.63 13.51
C LYS A 451 -35.58 6.06 13.37
N THR A 452 -34.92 6.28 14.52
CA THR A 452 -33.53 6.76 14.59
C THR A 452 -32.67 5.85 15.46
N ALA A 453 -31.39 5.72 15.09
CA ALA A 453 -30.37 5.10 15.93
C ALA A 453 -29.02 5.81 15.81
N ASP A 454 -28.26 5.83 16.89
CA ASP A 454 -26.85 6.21 16.92
C ASP A 454 -26.00 5.04 17.41
N ALA A 455 -24.78 4.94 16.90
CA ALA A 455 -23.85 3.86 17.18
C ALA A 455 -22.41 4.38 17.20
N LYS A 456 -21.66 4.13 18.27
CA LYS A 456 -20.20 4.19 18.28
C LYS A 456 -19.68 2.80 17.97
N LEU A 457 -19.09 2.64 16.79
CA LEU A 457 -18.49 1.40 16.31
C LEU A 457 -16.98 1.43 16.59
N ALA A 458 -16.45 0.41 17.24
CA ALA A 458 -15.02 0.19 17.43
C ALA A 458 -14.66 -1.19 16.85
N LEU A 459 -14.05 -1.17 15.67
CA LEU A 459 -13.51 -2.34 14.97
C LEU A 459 -12.02 -2.44 15.27
N SER A 460 -11.59 -3.57 15.82
CA SER A 460 -10.21 -3.83 16.19
C SER A 460 -9.61 -4.92 15.31
N ALA A 461 -8.54 -4.59 14.59
CA ALA A 461 -7.66 -5.53 13.87
C ALA A 461 -8.37 -6.60 13.02
N LEU A 462 -9.42 -6.22 12.27
CA LEU A 462 -10.10 -7.12 11.34
C LEU A 462 -9.14 -7.60 10.25
N ALA A 463 -8.91 -8.90 10.16
CA ALA A 463 -8.03 -9.47 9.13
C ALA A 463 -8.64 -9.31 7.73
N LEU A 464 -7.86 -8.75 6.79
CA LEU A 464 -8.29 -8.54 5.41
C LEU A 464 -8.21 -9.75 4.47
N PRO A 465 -7.23 -10.69 4.59
CA PRO A 465 -7.14 -11.83 3.67
C PRO A 465 -8.42 -12.67 3.54
N PRO A 466 -9.21 -12.93 4.62
CA PRO A 466 -10.50 -13.60 4.50
C PRO A 466 -11.54 -12.88 3.64
N LEU A 467 -11.40 -11.56 3.45
CA LEU A 467 -12.31 -10.73 2.65
C LEU A 467 -11.90 -10.65 1.17
N GLN A 468 -10.80 -11.30 0.77
CA GLN A 468 -10.30 -11.27 -0.62
C GLN A 468 -11.38 -11.55 -1.69
N PRO A 469 -12.30 -12.53 -1.53
CA PRO A 469 -13.34 -12.77 -2.52
C PRO A 469 -14.24 -11.55 -2.78
N TYR A 470 -14.47 -10.72 -1.75
CA TYR A 470 -15.24 -9.48 -1.88
C TYR A 470 -14.42 -8.32 -2.47
N LEU A 471 -13.10 -8.32 -2.24
CA LEU A 471 -12.17 -7.30 -2.74
C LEU A 471 -11.72 -7.55 -4.18
N ALA A 472 -11.79 -8.79 -4.66
CA ALA A 472 -11.34 -9.20 -6.00
C ALA A 472 -12.02 -8.43 -7.14
N ASN A 473 -13.23 -7.92 -6.93
CA ASN A 473 -13.97 -7.13 -7.91
C ASN A 473 -13.58 -5.63 -7.92
N MET A 474 -12.81 -5.17 -6.92
CA MET A 474 -12.43 -3.76 -6.77
C MET A 474 -11.01 -3.46 -7.22
N VAL A 475 -10.07 -4.40 -7.04
CA VAL A 475 -8.65 -4.21 -7.36
C VAL A 475 -8.11 -5.47 -8.03
N ALA A 476 -7.30 -5.32 -9.07
CA ALA A 476 -6.62 -6.43 -9.74
C ALA A 476 -5.40 -6.96 -8.94
N ALA A 477 -5.51 -7.02 -7.61
CA ALA A 477 -4.47 -7.44 -6.69
C ALA A 477 -5.03 -8.35 -5.58
N ARG A 478 -4.16 -9.22 -5.05
CA ARG A 478 -4.44 -10.10 -3.92
C ARG A 478 -3.92 -9.48 -2.63
N VAL A 479 -4.79 -9.32 -1.64
CA VAL A 479 -4.42 -8.95 -0.28
C VAL A 479 -3.85 -10.18 0.42
N THR A 480 -2.54 -10.19 0.67
CA THR A 480 -1.86 -11.32 1.34
C THR A 480 -1.72 -11.10 2.85
N SER A 481 -1.67 -9.84 3.29
CA SER A 481 -1.69 -9.46 4.70
C SER A 481 -2.35 -8.10 4.88
N GLY A 482 -2.82 -7.83 6.09
CA GLY A 482 -3.34 -6.52 6.50
C GLY A 482 -4.44 -6.64 7.55
N THR A 483 -4.51 -5.67 8.46
CA THR A 483 -5.61 -5.57 9.44
C THR A 483 -6.26 -4.19 9.38
N LEU A 484 -7.59 -4.16 9.48
CA LEU A 484 -8.40 -2.94 9.47
C LEU A 484 -8.92 -2.66 10.88
N GLY A 485 -8.69 -1.46 11.38
CA GLY A 485 -9.30 -0.91 12.57
C GLY A 485 -10.15 0.32 12.22
N ALA A 486 -11.20 0.59 12.99
CA ALA A 486 -12.02 1.77 12.79
C ALA A 486 -12.73 2.19 14.09
N ASN A 487 -12.75 3.48 14.39
CA ASN A 487 -13.57 4.07 15.45
C ASN A 487 -14.52 5.09 14.82
N LEU A 488 -15.78 4.71 14.64
CA LEU A 488 -16.76 5.46 13.84
C LEU A 488 -18.03 5.72 14.64
N PRO A 489 -18.37 7.00 14.91
CA PRO A 489 -19.73 7.35 15.29
C PRO A 489 -20.62 7.38 14.05
N VAL A 490 -21.68 6.60 14.05
CA VAL A 490 -22.66 6.44 12.98
C VAL A 490 -24.04 6.82 13.50
N SER A 491 -24.80 7.58 12.72
CA SER A 491 -26.22 7.84 12.98
C SER A 491 -27.05 7.44 11.77
N VAL A 492 -28.18 6.79 12.02
CA VAL A 492 -29.11 6.28 11.00
C VAL A 492 -30.49 6.85 11.29
N ASP A 493 -31.16 7.31 10.23
CA ASP A 493 -32.52 7.84 10.27
C ASP A 493 -33.35 7.18 9.17
N TRP A 494 -33.93 6.01 9.49
CA TRP A 494 -34.75 5.24 8.57
C TRP A 494 -36.20 5.76 8.48
N SER A 495 -36.49 6.95 9.03
CA SER A 495 -37.69 7.70 8.64
C SER A 495 -37.57 8.25 7.22
N LYS A 496 -36.33 8.47 6.74
CA LYS A 496 -36.03 8.90 5.38
C LYS A 496 -35.99 7.71 4.43
N ALA A 497 -36.42 7.93 3.18
CA ALA A 497 -36.51 6.88 2.16
C ALA A 497 -35.16 6.24 1.80
N ASP A 498 -34.05 6.94 2.04
CA ASP A 498 -32.68 6.52 1.76
C ASP A 498 -31.92 6.08 3.03
N GLY A 499 -32.57 6.07 4.20
CA GLY A 499 -31.99 5.64 5.47
C GLY A 499 -31.16 6.69 6.22
N GLY A 500 -30.87 7.85 5.62
CA GLY A 500 -30.26 9.00 6.30
C GLY A 500 -28.93 8.72 7.02
N VAL A 501 -28.07 7.85 6.47
CA VAL A 501 -26.84 7.39 7.16
C VAL A 501 -25.76 8.48 7.16
N GLN A 502 -25.31 8.85 8.35
CA GLN A 502 -24.19 9.78 8.56
C GLN A 502 -23.12 9.17 9.44
N ILE A 503 -21.86 9.42 9.10
CA ILE A 503 -20.68 9.06 9.89
C ILE A 503 -20.07 10.37 10.39
N GLY A 504 -19.90 10.50 11.71
CA GLY A 504 -19.27 11.66 12.34
C GLY A 504 -17.75 11.58 12.36
N ALA A 505 -17.14 12.37 13.24
CA ALA A 505 -15.69 12.43 13.38
C ALA A 505 -15.13 11.13 13.98
N GLY A 506 -14.19 10.49 13.28
CA GLY A 506 -13.66 9.18 13.65
C GLY A 506 -12.35 8.87 12.93
N ASP A 507 -11.83 7.67 13.11
CA ASP A 507 -10.60 7.23 12.46
C ASP A 507 -10.73 5.82 11.87
N VAL A 508 -10.00 5.59 10.79
CA VAL A 508 -9.84 4.28 10.15
C VAL A 508 -8.35 4.02 10.01
N LYS A 509 -7.90 2.87 10.52
CA LYS A 509 -6.51 2.45 10.54
C LYS A 509 -6.34 1.18 9.71
N LEU A 510 -5.28 1.13 8.93
CA LEU A 510 -4.88 -0.03 8.15
C LEU A 510 -3.43 -0.36 8.49
N ASP A 511 -3.17 -1.54 9.03
CA ASP A 511 -1.82 -1.95 9.46
C ASP A 511 -1.30 -3.13 8.63
N ALA A 512 -0.01 -3.10 8.29
CA ALA A 512 0.74 -4.17 7.62
C ALA A 512 0.08 -4.71 6.33
N LEU A 513 -0.42 -3.81 5.48
CA LEU A 513 -1.02 -4.18 4.20
C LEU A 513 0.07 -4.66 3.22
N THR A 514 -0.14 -5.84 2.65
CA THR A 514 0.64 -6.33 1.50
C THR A 514 -0.29 -6.69 0.36
N LEU A 515 -0.07 -6.08 -0.81
CA LEU A 515 -0.78 -6.39 -2.06
C LEU A 515 0.17 -7.09 -3.03
N ALA A 516 -0.23 -8.26 -3.51
CA ALA A 516 0.49 -8.99 -4.54
C ALA A 516 -0.27 -8.94 -5.87
N PRO A 517 0.40 -8.70 -7.01
CA PRO A 517 -0.22 -8.82 -8.33
C PRO A 517 -0.81 -10.21 -8.57
N ASN A 518 -1.96 -10.28 -9.27
CA ASN A 518 -2.64 -11.55 -9.56
C ASN A 518 -1.84 -12.44 -10.54
N ALA A 519 -1.17 -11.83 -11.52
CA ALA A 519 -0.23 -12.50 -12.42
C ALA A 519 1.13 -12.64 -11.71
N GLY A 520 1.61 -13.88 -11.53
CA GLY A 520 2.86 -14.14 -10.82
C GLY A 520 4.06 -13.40 -11.42
N GLY A 521 4.96 -12.92 -10.55
CA GLY A 521 6.24 -12.30 -10.94
C GLY A 521 6.40 -10.81 -10.60
N GLY A 522 5.34 -10.10 -10.17
CA GLY A 522 5.46 -8.71 -9.71
C GLY A 522 5.81 -8.61 -8.22
N ALA A 523 6.62 -7.62 -7.87
CA ALA A 523 6.99 -7.33 -6.48
C ALA A 523 5.78 -6.78 -5.69
N PRO A 524 5.61 -7.17 -4.41
CA PRO A 524 4.44 -6.79 -3.63
C PRO A 524 4.50 -5.33 -3.19
N ILE A 525 3.36 -4.63 -3.25
CA ILE A 525 3.19 -3.32 -2.62
C ILE A 525 3.03 -3.54 -1.12
N LYS A 526 3.88 -2.91 -0.31
CA LYS A 526 3.81 -3.01 1.15
C LYS A 526 3.53 -1.65 1.76
N LEU A 527 2.67 -1.61 2.76
CA LEU A 527 2.36 -0.41 3.54
C LEU A 527 2.38 -0.78 5.03
N ALA A 528 3.26 -0.13 5.80
CA ALA A 528 3.40 -0.42 7.22
C ALA A 528 2.17 0.00 8.01
N SER A 529 1.69 1.24 7.79
CA SER A 529 0.43 1.71 8.38
C SER A 529 -0.19 2.84 7.55
N ALA A 530 -1.51 2.89 7.50
CA ALA A 530 -2.26 4.05 7.05
C ALA A 530 -3.31 4.44 8.10
N THR A 531 -3.53 5.74 8.29
CA THR A 531 -4.57 6.25 9.19
C THR A 531 -5.32 7.38 8.51
N ALA A 532 -6.64 7.23 8.40
CA ALA A 532 -7.54 8.24 7.85
C ALA A 532 -8.38 8.83 8.99
N LYS A 533 -8.27 10.14 9.23
CA LYS A 533 -9.14 10.87 10.15
C LYS A 533 -10.34 11.40 9.38
N ILE A 534 -11.51 10.86 9.68
CA ILE A 534 -12.78 11.22 9.07
C ILE A 534 -13.35 12.41 9.84
N ALA A 535 -13.77 13.45 9.13
CA ALA A 535 -14.49 14.58 9.72
C ALA A 535 -16.00 14.33 9.69
N LYS A 536 -16.52 14.01 8.50
CA LYS A 536 -17.93 13.66 8.27
C LYS A 536 -18.09 12.92 6.95
N VAL A 537 -18.91 11.87 6.93
CA VAL A 537 -19.41 11.24 5.69
C VAL A 537 -20.93 11.24 5.72
N ASP A 538 -21.55 11.77 4.67
CA ASP A 538 -22.98 11.72 4.47
C ASP A 538 -23.26 10.81 3.27
N VAL A 539 -23.77 9.61 3.54
CA VAL A 539 -23.96 8.56 2.53
C VAL A 539 -25.10 8.95 1.59
N SER A 540 -26.17 9.52 2.15
CA SER A 540 -27.32 10.05 1.43
C SER A 540 -26.94 11.17 0.47
N ALA A 541 -26.17 12.15 0.94
CA ALA A 541 -25.69 13.28 0.15
C ALA A 541 -24.47 12.93 -0.73
N ARG A 542 -23.92 11.72 -0.61
CA ARG A 542 -22.70 11.23 -1.30
C ARG A 542 -21.52 12.20 -1.14
N ASN A 543 -21.32 12.69 0.08
CA ASN A 543 -20.25 13.63 0.41
C ASN A 543 -19.35 13.05 1.51
N ALA A 544 -18.04 13.06 1.28
CA ALA A 544 -17.04 12.57 2.23
C ALA A 544 -15.98 13.64 2.53
N THR A 545 -15.83 13.98 3.81
CA THR A 545 -14.81 14.93 4.27
C THR A 545 -13.89 14.25 5.27
N LEU A 546 -12.59 14.29 4.99
CA LEU A 546 -11.53 13.75 5.82
C LEU A 546 -10.58 14.88 6.22
N ASP A 547 -10.15 14.89 7.47
CA ASP A 547 -9.18 15.87 7.98
C ASP A 547 -7.78 15.53 7.45
N SER A 548 -7.38 14.26 7.54
CA SER A 548 -6.06 13.81 7.09
C SER A 548 -6.02 12.34 6.70
N VAL A 549 -5.17 11.99 5.74
CA VAL A 549 -4.76 10.61 5.43
C VAL A 549 -3.24 10.53 5.59
N GLN A 550 -2.79 9.72 6.54
CA GLN A 550 -1.38 9.51 6.83
C GLN A 550 -0.97 8.11 6.37
N LEU A 551 0.09 8.03 5.57
CA LEU A 551 0.65 6.80 5.02
C LEU A 551 2.10 6.69 5.50
N ASN A 552 2.47 5.56 6.09
CA ASN A 552 3.82 5.32 6.59
C ASN A 552 4.40 4.01 6.05
N GLY A 553 5.68 4.03 5.67
CA GLY A 553 6.41 2.83 5.24
C GLY A 553 5.88 2.22 3.95
N LEU A 554 5.45 3.05 2.99
CA LEU A 554 5.01 2.58 1.67
C LEU A 554 6.23 2.14 0.86
N ALA A 555 6.31 0.87 0.50
CA ALA A 555 7.35 0.31 -0.36
C ALA A 555 6.75 -0.10 -1.72
N LEU A 556 7.31 0.47 -2.79
CA LEU A 556 6.90 0.26 -4.17
C LEU A 556 8.08 -0.24 -5.00
N ASP A 557 7.79 -1.19 -5.88
CA ASP A 557 8.68 -1.62 -6.95
C ASP A 557 7.92 -1.42 -8.26
N ALA A 558 8.41 -0.51 -9.10
CA ALA A 558 7.77 -0.12 -10.34
C ALA A 558 8.69 -0.39 -11.53
N THR A 559 8.16 -1.03 -12.56
CA THR A 559 8.89 -1.33 -13.81
C THR A 559 8.18 -0.67 -14.98
N ARG A 560 8.88 0.23 -15.67
CA ARG A 560 8.48 0.71 -16.99
C ARG A 560 9.08 -0.24 -18.03
N ARG A 561 8.21 -1.01 -18.69
CA ARG A 561 8.60 -2.04 -19.65
C ARG A 561 9.03 -1.44 -20.99
N LYS A 562 9.61 -2.27 -21.86
CA LYS A 562 10.05 -1.90 -23.22
C LYS A 562 8.98 -1.25 -24.09
N ASP A 563 7.70 -1.60 -23.90
CA ASP A 563 6.56 -1.02 -24.61
C ASP A 563 6.11 0.34 -24.02
N GLY A 564 6.78 0.81 -22.96
CA GLY A 564 6.44 2.03 -22.23
C GLY A 564 5.35 1.86 -21.17
N SER A 565 4.76 0.66 -21.03
CA SER A 565 3.76 0.36 -20.01
C SER A 565 4.38 0.30 -18.61
N ILE A 566 3.63 0.72 -17.59
CA ILE A 566 4.04 0.60 -16.18
C ILE A 566 3.33 -0.60 -15.57
N ASP A 567 4.06 -1.51 -14.94
CA ASP A 567 3.53 -2.72 -14.32
C ASP A 567 2.48 -2.44 -13.22
N LEU A 568 2.71 -1.44 -12.37
CA LEU A 568 1.76 -1.02 -11.34
C LEU A 568 0.44 -0.47 -11.91
N ALA A 569 0.45 0.08 -13.13
CA ALA A 569 -0.78 0.60 -13.76
C ALA A 569 -1.79 -0.54 -14.06
N ALA A 570 -1.31 -1.77 -14.26
CA ALA A 570 -2.17 -2.94 -14.45
C ALA A 570 -2.99 -3.30 -13.20
N LEU A 571 -2.56 -2.87 -12.00
CA LEU A 571 -3.27 -3.13 -10.74
C LEU A 571 -4.49 -2.22 -10.56
N ALA A 572 -4.49 -1.05 -11.21
CA ALA A 572 -5.57 -0.06 -11.18
C ALA A 572 -6.63 -0.31 -12.28
N ALA A 573 -6.42 -1.28 -13.17
CA ALA A 573 -7.40 -1.64 -14.19
C ALA A 573 -8.62 -2.34 -13.55
N PRO A 574 -9.86 -2.03 -13.96
CA PRO A 574 -11.03 -2.78 -13.53
C PRO A 574 -10.88 -4.25 -13.95
N HIS A 575 -10.96 -5.19 -13.01
CA HIS A 575 -10.89 -6.62 -13.29
C HIS A 575 -12.28 -7.25 -13.29
N GLU A 576 -12.46 -8.24 -14.19
CA GLU A 576 -13.62 -9.12 -14.42
C GLU A 576 -15.00 -8.50 -14.14
N ALA A 577 -15.77 -8.24 -15.20
CA ALA A 577 -17.19 -7.95 -15.08
C ALA A 577 -17.85 -9.03 -14.22
N ALA A 578 -18.37 -8.64 -13.05
CA ALA A 578 -19.13 -9.52 -12.18
C ALA A 578 -20.18 -10.28 -13.03
N PRO A 579 -20.38 -11.59 -12.81
CA PRO A 579 -21.29 -12.40 -13.62
C PRO A 579 -22.63 -11.68 -13.82
N GLU A 580 -23.03 -11.52 -15.09
CA GLU A 580 -24.08 -10.61 -15.57
C GLU A 580 -25.49 -10.82 -14.98
N GLN A 581 -25.69 -11.75 -14.05
CA GLN A 581 -27.00 -12.20 -13.58
C GLN A 581 -27.36 -11.85 -12.12
N SER A 582 -26.45 -11.30 -11.32
CA SER A 582 -26.73 -10.95 -9.93
C SER A 582 -26.96 -9.44 -9.74
N ALA A 583 -27.42 -9.03 -8.54
CA ALA A 583 -27.91 -7.71 -8.16
C ALA A 583 -27.08 -6.48 -8.62
N THR A 584 -25.85 -6.69 -9.08
CA THR A 584 -24.96 -5.74 -9.76
C THR A 584 -25.59 -4.98 -10.93
N ARG A 585 -26.48 -5.58 -11.75
CA ARG A 585 -27.19 -4.83 -12.82
C ARG A 585 -28.28 -3.91 -12.26
N ARG A 586 -28.93 -4.27 -11.14
CA ARG A 586 -29.88 -3.40 -10.42
C ARG A 586 -29.13 -2.25 -9.72
N ILE A 587 -27.95 -2.53 -9.17
CA ILE A 587 -27.08 -1.52 -8.55
C ILE A 587 -26.49 -0.59 -9.62
N GLN A 588 -26.04 -1.08 -10.77
CA GLN A 588 -25.57 -0.24 -11.89
C GLN A 588 -26.68 0.62 -12.50
N LYS A 589 -27.90 0.06 -12.67
CA LYS A 589 -29.07 0.80 -13.16
C LYS A 589 -29.61 1.81 -12.13
N ALA A 590 -29.37 1.58 -10.83
CA ALA A 590 -29.62 2.53 -9.75
C ALA A 590 -28.47 3.56 -9.58
N GLN A 591 -27.22 3.19 -9.90
CA GLN A 591 -26.04 4.08 -9.92
C GLN A 591 -26.16 5.14 -11.01
N ALA A 592 -26.78 4.80 -12.14
CA ALA A 592 -27.06 5.73 -13.23
C ALA A 592 -28.03 6.88 -12.85
N ALA A 593 -28.69 6.82 -11.68
CA ALA A 593 -29.76 7.74 -11.29
C ALA A 593 -29.40 8.71 -10.14
N GLY A 594 -28.17 8.73 -9.61
CA GLY A 594 -27.80 9.61 -8.49
C GLY A 594 -26.51 10.42 -8.71
N PRO A 595 -26.29 11.51 -7.95
CA PRO A 595 -25.14 12.40 -8.10
C PRO A 595 -23.81 11.68 -7.83
N ALA A 596 -22.71 12.09 -8.46
CA ALA A 596 -21.40 11.54 -8.19
C ALA A 596 -20.93 11.85 -6.76
N TRP A 597 -20.08 11.00 -6.18
CA TRP A 597 -19.47 11.28 -4.87
C TRP A 597 -18.59 12.52 -4.92
N ARG A 598 -18.78 13.44 -3.98
CA ARG A 598 -17.89 14.58 -3.74
C ARG A 598 -17.01 14.26 -2.54
N TYR A 599 -15.72 14.58 -2.61
CA TYR A 599 -14.81 14.31 -1.50
C TYR A 599 -13.76 15.41 -1.31
N ARG A 600 -13.37 15.61 -0.05
CA ARG A 600 -12.28 16.54 0.32
C ARG A 600 -11.44 15.93 1.44
N ILE A 601 -10.13 15.97 1.27
CA ILE A 601 -9.11 15.51 2.22
C ILE A 601 -8.26 16.73 2.57
N GLY A 602 -8.24 17.12 3.85
CA GLY A 602 -7.49 18.29 4.31
C GLY A 602 -5.99 18.17 4.05
N GLU A 603 -5.42 17.00 4.35
CA GLU A 603 -3.99 16.70 4.19
C GLU A 603 -3.77 15.22 3.83
N ILE A 604 -2.88 14.95 2.89
CA ILE A 604 -2.34 13.61 2.60
C ILE A 604 -0.85 13.66 2.91
N ALA A 605 -0.41 12.92 3.91
CA ALA A 605 0.98 12.85 4.33
C ALA A 605 1.54 11.44 4.10
N LEU A 606 2.64 11.35 3.37
CA LEU A 606 3.41 10.14 3.12
C LEU A 606 4.77 10.29 3.82
N ALA A 607 5.10 9.34 4.68
CA ALA A 607 6.36 9.29 5.42
C ALA A 607 7.07 7.93 5.21
N ASP A 608 8.40 7.95 5.34
CA ASP A 608 9.27 6.78 5.25
C ASP A 608 8.99 5.87 4.05
N ALA A 609 8.58 6.45 2.92
CA ALA A 609 8.29 5.69 1.72
C ALA A 609 9.58 5.36 0.96
N SER A 610 9.54 4.28 0.19
CA SER A 610 10.62 3.87 -0.71
C SER A 610 10.04 3.41 -2.04
N ALA A 611 10.67 3.80 -3.15
CA ALA A 611 10.33 3.32 -4.47
C ALA A 611 11.60 2.84 -5.20
N ASN A 612 11.62 1.61 -5.68
CA ASN A 612 12.60 1.17 -6.66
C ASN A 612 11.94 1.23 -8.04
N ILE A 613 12.50 2.03 -8.94
CA ILE A 613 11.98 2.24 -10.28
C ILE A 613 12.99 1.65 -11.27
N THR A 614 12.54 0.75 -12.14
CA THR A 614 13.33 0.19 -13.23
C THR A 614 12.73 0.61 -14.57
N ASP A 615 13.47 1.33 -15.40
CA ASP A 615 13.07 1.65 -16.77
C ASP A 615 13.83 0.74 -17.75
N GLU A 616 13.10 -0.10 -18.47
CA GLU A 616 13.62 -1.05 -19.47
C GLU A 616 13.47 -0.55 -20.91
N THR A 617 13.03 0.70 -21.13
CA THR A 617 12.88 1.27 -22.49
C THR A 617 14.22 1.55 -23.16
N THR A 618 15.30 1.69 -22.39
CA THR A 618 16.67 1.88 -22.85
C THR A 618 17.40 0.55 -23.05
N THR A 619 18.49 0.56 -23.82
CA THR A 619 19.35 -0.62 -24.07
C THR A 619 19.95 -1.19 -22.78
N LYS A 620 20.39 -0.29 -21.88
CA LYS A 620 20.77 -0.60 -20.50
C LYS A 620 19.64 -0.14 -19.55
N PRO A 621 19.03 -1.03 -18.75
CA PRO A 621 17.95 -0.64 -17.84
C PRO A 621 18.40 0.41 -16.81
N VAL A 622 17.60 1.46 -16.63
CA VAL A 622 17.84 2.51 -15.64
C VAL A 622 17.20 2.08 -14.32
N LYS A 623 18.00 1.96 -13.25
CA LYS A 623 17.52 1.62 -11.91
C LYS A 623 17.65 2.83 -11.00
N LEU A 624 16.52 3.30 -10.46
CA LEU A 624 16.46 4.42 -9.53
C LEU A 624 15.92 3.92 -8.19
N ARG A 625 16.66 4.16 -7.12
CA ARG A 625 16.20 3.91 -5.75
C ARG A 625 15.84 5.24 -5.11
N VAL A 626 14.57 5.45 -4.78
CA VAL A 626 14.09 6.63 -4.07
C VAL A 626 13.81 6.25 -2.63
N ALA A 627 14.68 6.63 -1.69
CA ALA A 627 14.49 6.34 -0.27
C ALA A 627 15.43 7.20 0.61
N PRO A 628 14.92 7.87 1.66
CA PRO A 628 13.51 7.99 2.02
C PRO A 628 12.75 8.95 1.07
N LEU A 629 11.44 8.76 0.95
CA LEU A 629 10.50 9.64 0.27
C LEU A 629 9.46 10.12 1.29
N ALA A 630 9.32 11.43 1.42
CA ALA A 630 8.27 12.10 2.16
C ALA A 630 7.51 13.05 1.24
N LEU A 631 6.18 13.04 1.31
CA LEU A 631 5.32 13.89 0.49
C LEU A 631 4.12 14.37 1.31
N ASN A 632 3.83 15.66 1.26
CA ASN A 632 2.68 16.28 1.88
C ASN A 632 1.86 16.99 0.81
N VAL A 633 0.58 16.66 0.71
CA VAL A 633 -0.38 17.28 -0.22
C VAL A 633 -1.54 17.85 0.58
N ARG A 634 -1.84 19.14 0.43
CA ARG A 634 -2.93 19.81 1.17
C ARG A 634 -4.11 20.15 0.27
N GLN A 635 -5.31 20.10 0.84
CA GLN A 635 -6.58 20.43 0.19
C GLN A 635 -6.89 19.55 -1.04
N PHE A 636 -6.59 18.25 -0.96
CA PHE A 636 -6.94 17.31 -2.01
C PHE A 636 -8.46 17.12 -2.08
N GLY A 637 -9.04 17.09 -3.27
CA GLY A 637 -10.47 16.91 -3.45
C GLY A 637 -10.84 16.51 -4.87
N ASP A 638 -12.12 16.33 -5.11
CA ASP A 638 -12.64 15.89 -6.40
C ASP A 638 -12.55 16.98 -7.50
N ASP A 639 -12.44 18.25 -7.10
CA ASP A 639 -12.23 19.38 -8.00
C ASP A 639 -10.73 19.60 -8.29
N LEU A 640 -10.23 18.89 -9.31
CA LEU A 640 -8.84 18.93 -9.78
C LEU A 640 -8.43 20.23 -10.50
N THR A 641 -9.33 21.22 -10.58
CA THR A 641 -9.04 22.55 -11.13
C THR A 641 -8.42 23.50 -10.11
N LYS A 642 -8.52 23.18 -8.82
CA LYS A 642 -7.92 23.95 -7.73
C LYS A 642 -6.44 23.60 -7.54
N PRO A 643 -5.59 24.57 -7.16
CA PRO A 643 -4.19 24.30 -6.86
C PRO A 643 -4.05 23.48 -5.58
N LEU A 644 -3.29 22.40 -5.66
CA LEU A 644 -2.89 21.54 -4.56
C LEU A 644 -1.51 22.01 -4.06
N ALA A 645 -1.40 22.37 -2.79
CA ALA A 645 -0.10 22.67 -2.20
C ALA A 645 0.64 21.36 -1.94
N VAL A 646 1.87 21.26 -2.44
CA VAL A 646 2.72 20.06 -2.38
C VAL A 646 4.07 20.43 -1.76
N ASP A 647 4.49 19.67 -0.76
CA ASP A 647 5.84 19.69 -0.20
C ASP A 647 6.40 18.26 -0.24
N GLY A 648 7.61 18.08 -0.76
CA GLY A 648 8.18 16.75 -0.93
C GLY A 648 9.68 16.77 -0.70
N LYS A 649 10.19 15.70 -0.08
CA LYS A 649 11.62 15.46 0.11
C LYS A 649 11.93 14.03 -0.27
N LEU A 650 12.96 13.85 -1.08
CA LEU A 650 13.42 12.52 -1.47
C LEU A 650 14.93 12.45 -1.56
N THR A 651 15.47 11.23 -1.37
CA THR A 651 16.87 10.91 -1.67
C THR A 651 16.91 9.94 -2.83
N LEU A 652 17.72 10.24 -3.85
CA LEU A 652 17.89 9.40 -5.04
C LEU A 652 19.15 8.54 -4.88
N ASN A 653 19.12 7.25 -5.26
CA ASN A 653 20.26 6.31 -5.27
C ASN A 653 21.11 6.29 -3.98
N GLY A 654 20.50 6.58 -2.83
CA GLY A 654 21.18 6.67 -1.54
C GLY A 654 22.12 7.88 -1.38
N LYS A 655 22.22 8.75 -2.39
CA LYS A 655 23.04 9.97 -2.40
C LYS A 655 22.37 11.06 -3.24
N GLY A 656 22.19 12.23 -2.65
CA GLY A 656 21.60 13.38 -3.32
C GLY A 656 20.17 13.62 -2.86
N ALA A 657 19.95 14.80 -2.28
CA ALA A 657 18.67 15.21 -1.72
C ALA A 657 17.93 16.13 -2.70
N LEU A 658 16.65 15.87 -2.88
CA LEU A 658 15.75 16.71 -3.66
C LEU A 658 14.59 17.12 -2.78
N ALA A 659 14.39 18.43 -2.63
CA ALA A 659 13.23 19.02 -2.01
C ALA A 659 12.43 19.80 -3.05
N ILE A 660 11.12 19.63 -3.03
CA ILE A 660 10.16 20.35 -3.87
C ILE A 660 9.10 20.99 -2.99
N GLY A 661 8.70 22.22 -3.30
CA GLY A 661 7.64 22.91 -2.56
C GLY A 661 6.89 23.88 -3.45
N GLY A 662 5.57 23.82 -3.50
CA GLY A 662 4.78 24.74 -4.32
C GLY A 662 3.37 24.26 -4.60
N ASN A 663 2.82 24.67 -5.74
CA ASN A 663 1.44 24.39 -6.13
C ASN A 663 1.36 23.57 -7.42
N VAL A 664 0.43 22.61 -7.43
CA VAL A 664 0.12 21.73 -8.56
C VAL A 664 -1.37 21.79 -8.86
N THR A 665 -1.75 22.21 -10.06
CA THR A 665 -3.11 22.06 -10.59
C THR A 665 -3.09 20.91 -11.59
N VAL A 666 -3.98 19.92 -11.43
CA VAL A 666 -3.97 18.70 -12.25
C VAL A 666 -4.75 18.91 -13.55
N SER A 667 -5.84 19.68 -13.55
CA SER A 667 -6.69 19.89 -14.73
C SER A 667 -7.08 21.37 -14.94
N PRO A 668 -6.51 22.08 -15.95
CA PRO A 668 -5.38 21.65 -16.78
C PRO A 668 -4.07 21.60 -15.97
N LEU A 669 -3.11 20.77 -16.41
CA LEU A 669 -1.83 20.63 -15.73
C LEU A 669 -1.10 21.99 -15.66
N LYS A 670 -0.88 22.47 -14.44
CA LYS A 670 -0.04 23.64 -14.13
C LYS A 670 0.80 23.34 -12.89
N LEU A 671 2.11 23.55 -12.97
CA LEU A 671 3.06 23.39 -11.88
C LEU A 671 3.71 24.74 -11.61
N ALA A 672 3.85 25.09 -10.34
CA ALA A 672 4.67 26.20 -9.88
C ALA A 672 5.39 25.74 -8.61
N LEU A 673 6.63 25.26 -8.76
CA LEU A 673 7.39 24.55 -7.74
C LEU A 673 8.74 25.22 -7.51
N HIS A 674 9.08 25.45 -6.26
CA HIS A 674 10.46 25.71 -5.85
C HIS A 674 11.19 24.38 -5.70
N VAL A 675 12.31 24.23 -6.41
CA VAL A 675 13.10 22.99 -6.46
C VAL A 675 14.48 23.25 -5.89
N LYS A 676 14.85 22.46 -4.86
CA LYS A 676 16.17 22.44 -4.26
C LYS A 676 16.77 21.04 -4.38
N GLY A 677 17.73 20.88 -5.30
CA GLY A 677 18.55 19.68 -5.46
C GLY A 677 19.95 19.90 -4.90
N ASP A 678 20.44 18.95 -4.13
CA ASP A 678 21.80 18.91 -3.58
C ASP A 678 22.43 17.55 -3.91
N GLN A 679 23.52 17.56 -4.65
CA GLN A 679 24.27 16.40 -5.15
C GLN A 679 23.41 15.31 -5.81
N VAL A 680 22.39 15.68 -6.59
CA VAL A 680 21.56 14.71 -7.32
C VAL A 680 22.39 14.05 -8.41
N ASP A 681 22.50 12.72 -8.39
CA ASP A 681 23.31 11.97 -9.36
C ASP A 681 22.68 12.00 -10.77
N ALA A 682 23.20 12.88 -11.62
CA ALA A 682 22.79 13.00 -13.01
C ALA A 682 23.38 11.89 -13.90
N SER A 683 24.45 11.22 -13.47
CA SER A 683 25.06 10.12 -14.24
C SER A 683 24.17 8.86 -14.27
N ALA A 684 23.25 8.71 -13.30
CA ALA A 684 22.22 7.68 -13.31
C ALA A 684 21.32 7.71 -14.56
N PHE A 685 21.26 8.85 -15.27
CA PHE A 685 20.47 9.04 -16.48
C PHE A 685 21.28 8.88 -17.78
N GLU A 686 22.57 8.50 -17.69
CA GLU A 686 23.42 8.24 -18.86
C GLU A 686 22.78 7.30 -19.89
N PRO A 687 22.07 6.22 -19.53
CA PRO A 687 21.46 5.32 -20.50
C PRO A 687 20.42 5.95 -21.44
N TYR A 688 19.91 7.15 -21.14
CA TYR A 688 18.96 7.85 -22.02
C TYR A 688 19.63 8.60 -23.18
N PHE A 689 20.90 8.97 -23.06
CA PHE A 689 21.60 9.79 -24.07
C PHE A 689 23.00 9.27 -24.42
N GLY A 690 23.55 8.35 -23.63
CA GLY A 690 24.90 7.82 -23.78
C GLY A 690 25.15 7.17 -25.13
N ASP A 691 24.14 6.52 -25.71
CA ASP A 691 24.24 5.91 -27.06
C ASP A 691 24.41 6.97 -28.17
N MET A 692 24.09 8.24 -27.91
CA MET A 692 24.33 9.35 -28.85
C MET A 692 25.77 9.91 -28.76
N LEU A 693 26.58 9.40 -27.81
CA LEU A 693 27.91 9.91 -27.51
C LEU A 693 28.96 8.78 -27.58
N ASN A 694 30.16 9.13 -28.05
CA ASN A 694 31.35 8.28 -27.98
C ASN A 694 32.08 8.36 -26.62
N ILE A 695 31.43 8.95 -25.61
CA ILE A 695 31.93 9.11 -24.25
C ILE A 695 30.96 8.54 -23.23
N ASP A 696 31.49 7.99 -22.14
CA ASP A 696 30.72 7.56 -20.98
C ASP A 696 30.78 8.64 -19.89
N VAL A 697 29.63 9.11 -19.41
CA VAL A 697 29.53 10.02 -18.27
C VAL A 697 29.46 9.19 -16.99
N THR A 698 30.61 8.99 -16.36
CA THR A 698 30.73 8.08 -15.19
C THR A 698 30.42 8.74 -13.85
N SER A 699 30.41 10.07 -13.77
CA SER A 699 29.97 10.82 -12.59
C SER A 699 29.52 12.21 -13.02
N ALA A 700 28.44 12.71 -12.42
CA ALA A 700 27.96 14.08 -12.56
C ALA A 700 26.93 14.37 -11.46
N TYR A 701 27.19 15.33 -10.56
CA TYR A 701 26.25 15.69 -9.50
C TYR A 701 25.65 17.08 -9.74
N LEU A 702 24.33 17.11 -9.84
CA LEU A 702 23.54 18.30 -10.08
C LEU A 702 23.11 18.93 -8.75
N ASN A 703 23.42 20.22 -8.58
CA ASN A 703 22.80 21.08 -7.58
C ASN A 703 21.91 22.08 -8.31
N ALA A 704 20.72 22.32 -7.78
CA ALA A 704 19.78 23.28 -8.33
C ALA A 704 19.03 23.97 -7.19
N ASN A 705 18.80 25.27 -7.32
CA ASN A 705 17.97 26.03 -6.38
C ASN A 705 17.21 27.09 -7.17
N GLY A 706 15.93 26.84 -7.45
CA GLY A 706 15.16 27.73 -8.32
C GLY A 706 13.69 27.37 -8.46
N ASP A 707 12.95 28.28 -9.07
CA ASP A 707 11.53 28.15 -9.35
C ASP A 707 11.32 27.53 -10.74
N VAL A 708 10.55 26.46 -10.79
CA VAL A 708 10.10 25.78 -11.99
C VAL A 708 8.62 26.05 -12.18
N ALA A 709 8.23 26.55 -13.34
CA ALA A 709 6.82 26.62 -13.72
C ALA A 709 6.57 25.86 -15.03
N MET A 710 5.50 25.07 -15.08
CA MET A 710 5.14 24.27 -16.26
C MET A 710 3.64 24.34 -16.50
N SER A 711 3.21 24.38 -17.75
CA SER A 711 1.78 24.34 -18.11
C SER A 711 1.55 23.71 -19.47
N GLY A 712 0.37 23.12 -19.66
CA GLY A 712 -0.01 22.48 -20.93
C GLY A 712 0.47 21.02 -21.05
N SER A 713 0.27 20.43 -22.22
CA SER A 713 0.68 19.05 -22.53
C SER A 713 0.95 18.85 -24.02
N GLY A 714 1.82 17.90 -24.37
CA GLY A 714 2.16 17.60 -25.75
C GLY A 714 2.79 18.81 -26.44
N LYS A 715 2.24 19.22 -27.59
CA LYS A 715 2.75 20.37 -28.36
C LYS A 715 2.60 21.72 -27.63
N THR A 716 1.58 21.86 -26.77
CA THR A 716 1.28 23.09 -26.01
C THR A 716 2.10 23.26 -24.74
N LEU A 717 3.08 22.40 -24.49
CA LEU A 717 3.88 22.42 -23.27
C LEU A 717 4.74 23.69 -23.22
N ALA A 718 4.54 24.48 -22.17
CA ALA A 718 5.41 25.58 -21.81
C ALA A 718 6.05 25.29 -20.45
N ALA A 719 7.37 25.49 -20.35
CA ALA A 719 8.13 25.30 -19.12
C ALA A 719 9.09 26.47 -18.92
N SER A 720 9.30 26.87 -17.68
CA SER A 720 10.27 27.91 -17.30
C SER A 720 11.03 27.49 -16.06
N TYR A 721 12.30 27.89 -15.98
CA TYR A 721 13.16 27.73 -14.82
C TYR A 721 13.83 29.06 -14.50
N LYS A 722 13.83 29.45 -13.23
CA LYS A 722 14.55 30.62 -12.73
C LYS A 722 15.31 30.28 -11.45
N GLY A 723 16.65 30.33 -11.49
CA GLY A 723 17.46 30.05 -10.29
C GLY A 723 18.91 29.73 -10.60
N ASP A 724 19.59 29.13 -9.63
CA ASP A 724 20.99 28.73 -9.74
C ASP A 724 21.12 27.24 -10.02
N VAL A 725 22.02 26.87 -10.95
CA VAL A 725 22.30 25.48 -11.31
C VAL A 725 23.81 25.27 -11.28
N SER A 726 24.26 24.14 -10.74
CA SER A 726 25.65 23.72 -10.90
C SER A 726 25.78 22.23 -11.12
N LEU A 727 26.79 21.86 -11.90
CA LEU A 727 27.20 20.48 -12.13
C LEU A 727 28.60 20.28 -11.57
N THR A 728 28.74 19.32 -10.67
CA THR A 728 29.97 19.08 -9.90
C THR A 728 30.51 17.68 -10.11
N ASP A 729 31.82 17.54 -9.95
CA ASP A 729 32.55 16.26 -10.09
C ASP A 729 32.23 15.48 -11.37
N VAL A 730 32.21 16.18 -12.50
CA VAL A 730 31.90 15.58 -13.79
C VAL A 730 33.11 14.83 -14.34
N ARG A 731 32.90 13.58 -14.76
CA ARG A 731 33.93 12.73 -15.34
C ARG A 731 33.45 12.04 -16.61
N MET A 732 34.11 12.35 -17.71
CA MET A 732 33.85 11.77 -19.03
C MET A 732 35.03 10.89 -19.46
N LEU A 733 34.72 9.64 -19.77
CA LEU A 733 35.68 8.67 -20.29
C LEU A 733 35.39 8.39 -21.75
N ASP A 734 36.42 8.08 -22.52
CA ASP A 734 36.29 7.55 -23.87
C ASP A 734 35.62 6.16 -23.83
N LYS A 735 34.54 5.96 -24.58
CA LYS A 735 33.81 4.68 -24.59
C LYS A 735 34.64 3.53 -25.20
N ALA A 736 35.53 3.82 -26.15
CA ALA A 736 36.36 2.82 -26.81
C ALA A 736 37.59 2.43 -25.96
N THR A 737 38.25 3.40 -25.31
CA THR A 737 39.54 3.17 -24.62
C THR A 737 39.43 3.20 -23.09
N SER A 738 38.35 3.75 -22.55
CA SER A 738 38.19 4.17 -21.14
C SER A 738 39.21 5.21 -20.65
N ASP A 739 39.95 5.86 -21.56
CA ASP A 739 40.87 6.94 -21.18
C ASP A 739 40.08 8.20 -20.78
N ARG A 740 40.66 9.01 -19.88
CA ARG A 740 40.05 10.31 -19.50
C ARG A 740 40.04 11.25 -20.70
N PHE A 741 38.84 11.66 -21.11
CA PHE A 741 38.66 12.64 -22.18
C PHE A 741 38.51 14.05 -21.63
N ALA A 742 37.49 14.26 -20.78
CA ALA A 742 37.15 15.56 -20.22
C ALA A 742 36.50 15.44 -18.84
N GLY A 743 36.45 16.54 -18.09
CA GLY A 743 35.74 16.60 -16.81
C GLY A 743 36.03 17.90 -16.06
N TRP A 744 35.30 18.14 -14.97
CA TRP A 744 35.45 19.35 -14.17
C TRP A 744 34.96 19.17 -12.74
N LYS A 745 35.47 19.98 -11.81
CA LYS A 745 34.99 19.98 -10.42
C LYS A 745 33.72 20.80 -10.26
N LEU A 746 33.60 21.92 -10.97
CA LEU A 746 32.45 22.82 -10.89
C LEU A 746 32.18 23.48 -12.24
N LEU A 747 30.94 23.38 -12.69
CA LEU A 747 30.33 24.22 -13.71
C LEU A 747 29.07 24.84 -13.09
N SER A 748 29.10 26.12 -12.72
CA SER A 748 27.96 26.80 -12.10
C SER A 748 27.41 27.92 -12.97
N LEU A 749 26.10 27.94 -13.16
CA LEU A 749 25.36 28.98 -13.84
C LEU A 749 24.48 29.69 -12.80
N SER A 750 24.68 30.99 -12.64
CA SER A 750 23.93 31.80 -11.67
C SER A 750 22.82 32.61 -12.35
N ASN A 751 21.67 32.74 -11.67
CA ASN A 751 20.49 33.45 -12.17
C ASN A 751 20.12 33.01 -13.59
N VAL A 752 20.05 31.69 -13.79
CA VAL A 752 19.56 31.07 -15.02
C VAL A 752 18.09 31.43 -15.19
N LYS A 753 17.71 31.85 -16.38
CA LYS A 753 16.33 31.92 -16.84
C LYS A 753 16.25 31.07 -18.10
N ALA A 754 15.52 29.97 -18.04
CA ALA A 754 15.30 29.11 -19.18
C ALA A 754 13.81 29.04 -19.46
N ASP A 755 13.38 29.41 -20.66
CA ASP A 755 11.99 29.39 -21.10
C ASP A 755 11.86 28.48 -22.31
N TYR A 756 10.95 27.51 -22.23
CA TYR A 756 10.61 26.58 -23.29
C TYR A 756 9.15 26.75 -23.67
N SER A 757 8.86 26.89 -24.97
CA SER A 757 7.50 26.94 -25.51
C SER A 757 7.47 26.49 -26.98
N GLU A 758 6.28 26.49 -27.59
CA GLU A 758 6.13 26.28 -29.04
C GLU A 758 6.98 27.23 -29.90
N ARG A 759 7.35 28.41 -29.37
CA ARG A 759 8.16 29.41 -30.08
C ARG A 759 9.66 29.12 -30.06
N GLY A 760 10.13 28.14 -29.30
CA GLY A 760 11.55 27.87 -29.10
C GLY A 760 11.98 27.78 -27.65
N THR A 761 13.28 27.66 -27.47
CA THR A 761 13.94 27.63 -26.17
C THR A 761 14.80 28.89 -26.01
N ASP A 762 14.59 29.65 -24.95
CA ASP A 762 15.44 30.78 -24.58
C ASP A 762 16.19 30.44 -23.29
N VAL A 763 17.50 30.63 -23.27
CA VAL A 763 18.35 30.35 -22.11
C VAL A 763 19.25 31.54 -21.83
N GLU A 764 19.04 32.18 -20.69
CA GLU A 764 19.87 33.24 -20.16
C GLU A 764 20.59 32.76 -18.90
N ALA A 765 21.88 33.07 -18.75
CA ALA A 765 22.59 32.96 -17.48
C ALA A 765 23.46 34.19 -17.22
N ALA A 766 23.36 34.77 -16.02
CA ALA A 766 24.08 36.01 -15.69
C ALA A 766 25.60 35.78 -15.59
N ARG A 767 26.02 34.66 -14.97
CA ARG A 767 27.42 34.27 -14.86
C ARG A 767 27.56 32.75 -14.96
N VAL A 768 28.59 32.32 -15.68
CA VAL A 768 29.00 30.93 -15.83
C VAL A 768 30.39 30.81 -15.23
N THR A 769 30.58 29.95 -14.23
CA THR A 769 31.90 29.67 -13.65
C THR A 769 32.30 28.24 -13.98
N PHE A 770 33.47 28.08 -14.56
CA PHE A 770 34.02 26.78 -14.95
C PHE A 770 35.36 26.58 -14.26
N ALA A 771 35.38 25.73 -13.22
CA ALA A 771 36.51 25.59 -12.31
C ALA A 771 37.08 24.17 -12.28
N LYS A 772 38.42 24.10 -12.20
CA LYS A 772 39.21 22.86 -12.18
C LYS A 772 38.81 21.91 -13.30
N PHE A 773 38.64 22.45 -14.50
CA PHE A 773 38.29 21.69 -15.69
C PHE A 773 39.53 21.05 -16.33
N TYR A 774 39.32 19.92 -16.99
CA TYR A 774 40.32 19.19 -17.73
C TYR A 774 39.73 18.72 -19.08
N GLY A 775 40.51 18.80 -20.15
CA GLY A 775 40.13 18.26 -21.45
C GLY A 775 41.34 17.88 -22.31
N ARG A 776 41.13 16.92 -23.22
CA ARG A 776 42.11 16.52 -24.24
C ARG A 776 41.65 16.98 -25.61
N VAL A 777 42.49 17.78 -26.26
CA VAL A 777 42.32 18.17 -27.66
C VAL A 777 43.37 17.41 -28.46
N LEU A 778 42.94 16.61 -29.42
CA LEU A 778 43.81 15.80 -30.24
C LEU A 778 43.54 16.11 -31.71
N LEU A 779 44.60 16.46 -32.43
CA LEU A 779 44.62 16.53 -33.88
C LEU A 779 45.16 15.19 -34.39
N ASP A 780 44.32 14.43 -35.11
CA ASP A 780 44.70 13.12 -35.64
C ASP A 780 45.70 13.21 -36.81
N ALA A 781 46.22 12.07 -37.25
CA ALA A 781 47.16 11.97 -38.36
C ALA A 781 46.59 12.46 -39.70
N GLN A 782 45.27 12.62 -39.83
CA GLN A 782 44.58 13.18 -40.99
C GLN A 782 44.26 14.68 -40.83
N GLY A 783 44.66 15.31 -39.72
CA GLY A 783 44.42 16.71 -39.44
C GLY A 783 42.98 17.01 -38.98
N ARG A 784 42.24 16.04 -38.43
CA ARG A 784 40.92 16.25 -37.83
C ARG A 784 41.00 16.31 -36.32
N LEU A 785 40.18 17.16 -35.72
CA LEU A 785 40.08 17.31 -34.26
C LEU A 785 39.12 16.27 -33.68
N ASN A 786 39.56 15.61 -32.60
CA ASN A 786 38.77 14.64 -31.83
C ASN A 786 37.43 15.20 -31.30
N LEU A 787 37.34 16.51 -31.07
CA LEU A 787 36.12 17.18 -30.60
C LEU A 787 34.91 16.99 -31.55
N LYS A 788 35.16 16.75 -32.85
CA LYS A 788 34.10 16.47 -33.83
C LYS A 788 33.51 15.05 -33.68
N SER A 789 34.24 14.15 -33.04
CA SER A 789 33.86 12.74 -32.85
C SER A 789 33.20 12.46 -31.50
N VAL A 790 32.91 13.48 -30.68
CA VAL A 790 32.21 13.30 -29.39
C VAL A 790 30.79 12.80 -29.59
N VAL A 791 30.08 13.34 -30.59
CA VAL A 791 28.77 12.84 -31.02
C VAL A 791 28.99 11.59 -31.86
N ALA A 792 28.29 10.51 -31.52
CA ALA A 792 28.38 9.28 -32.30
C ALA A 792 27.78 9.50 -33.70
N GLY A 793 28.58 9.24 -34.74
CA GLY A 793 28.12 9.23 -36.12
C GLY A 793 27.76 7.82 -36.59
N ASP A 794 27.23 7.69 -37.81
CA ASP A 794 26.76 6.41 -38.39
C ASP A 794 27.86 5.34 -38.56
N ASN A 795 29.14 5.69 -38.40
CA ASN A 795 30.30 4.81 -38.63
C ASN A 795 30.78 4.02 -37.38
N GLY A 796 29.92 3.84 -36.38
CA GLY A 796 30.21 3.07 -35.15
C GLY A 796 31.08 3.82 -34.12
N PRO A 797 31.39 3.17 -32.97
CA PRO A 797 32.09 3.82 -31.85
C PRO A 797 33.49 4.28 -32.26
N GLN A 798 33.76 5.58 -32.17
CA GLN A 798 35.07 6.16 -32.45
C GLN A 798 35.75 6.59 -31.14
N SER A 799 37.05 6.30 -31.02
CA SER A 799 37.87 6.79 -29.91
C SER A 799 38.04 8.31 -30.02
N VAL A 800 37.87 9.02 -28.90
CA VAL A 800 38.06 10.47 -28.76
C VAL A 800 39.39 10.82 -28.07
N THR A 801 40.16 9.83 -27.64
CA THR A 801 41.44 10.02 -26.92
C THR A 801 42.66 9.43 -27.61
N ARG A 802 42.46 8.53 -28.57
CA ARG A 802 43.51 7.91 -29.38
C ARG A 802 43.21 7.99 -30.85
N ASP A 803 44.29 8.12 -31.61
CA ASP A 803 44.31 8.10 -33.05
C ASP A 803 44.31 6.64 -33.55
N ARG A 804 43.61 6.36 -34.65
CA ARG A 804 43.50 5.00 -35.20
C ARG A 804 44.76 4.70 -36.02
N ALA A 805 45.85 4.35 -35.33
CA ALA A 805 47.05 3.87 -36.00
C ALA A 805 46.89 2.37 -36.35
N LYS A 806 46.71 2.10 -37.66
CA LYS A 806 46.76 0.80 -38.38
C LYS A 806 45.59 -0.18 -38.19
N GLU A 807 44.71 -0.22 -39.21
CA GLU A 807 44.38 -1.42 -39.99
C GLU A 807 43.60 -0.99 -41.24
N GLU A 808 44.31 -0.85 -42.36
CA GLU A 808 43.81 -1.24 -43.68
C GLU A 808 45.04 -1.44 -44.57
N GLY A 809 45.28 -2.72 -44.88
CA GLY A 809 46.27 -3.11 -45.87
C GLY A 809 45.90 -2.53 -47.23
N ALA A 810 46.94 -2.21 -47.98
CA ALA A 810 46.96 -1.88 -49.39
C ALA A 810 45.70 -2.30 -50.18
N SER A 811 44.92 -1.30 -50.57
CA SER A 811 44.10 -1.34 -51.79
C SER A 811 44.36 -0.04 -52.55
N ALA A 812 44.71 -0.19 -53.83
CA ALA A 812 45.13 0.85 -54.77
C ALA A 812 44.17 2.06 -54.87
N PRO A 813 44.63 3.22 -55.35
CA PRO A 813 43.78 4.38 -55.56
C PRO A 813 42.80 4.09 -56.71
N ALA A 814 41.53 3.87 -56.39
CA ALA A 814 40.47 3.86 -57.38
C ALA A 814 40.16 5.30 -57.81
N ALA A 815 40.20 5.48 -59.12
CA ALA A 815 40.02 6.73 -59.82
C ALA A 815 38.66 7.41 -59.57
N ALA A 816 38.66 8.70 -59.86
CA ALA A 816 37.52 9.59 -59.96
C ALA A 816 36.33 8.95 -60.70
N SER A 817 35.18 8.92 -60.01
CA SER A 817 33.84 9.29 -60.51
C SER A 817 32.79 8.60 -59.64
N ALA A 818 32.41 9.26 -58.56
CA ALA A 818 31.11 9.05 -57.94
C ALA A 818 30.67 10.40 -57.40
N THR A 819 29.70 10.99 -58.10
CA THR A 819 28.87 12.06 -57.61
C THR A 819 28.25 11.60 -56.29
N VAL A 820 28.87 12.00 -55.19
CA VAL A 820 28.23 12.00 -53.88
C VAL A 820 26.97 12.85 -54.07
N PRO A 821 25.75 12.32 -53.88
CA PRO A 821 24.62 13.21 -53.74
C PRO A 821 24.97 14.06 -52.53
N VAL A 822 25.18 15.35 -52.76
CA VAL A 822 25.09 16.36 -51.72
C VAL A 822 23.66 16.23 -51.22
N LYS A 823 23.44 15.35 -50.23
CA LYS A 823 22.28 15.43 -49.37
C LYS A 823 22.42 16.80 -48.75
N THR A 824 21.66 17.74 -49.31
CA THR A 824 21.40 19.06 -48.78
C THR A 824 21.30 18.90 -47.27
N ALA A 825 22.18 19.56 -46.52
CA ALA A 825 22.13 19.57 -45.07
C ALA A 825 20.68 19.85 -44.68
N ALA A 826 20.02 18.84 -44.11
CA ALA A 826 18.63 18.97 -43.71
C ALA A 826 18.58 20.14 -42.72
N LYS A 827 17.84 21.18 -43.08
CA LYS A 827 17.57 22.33 -42.23
C LYS A 827 17.09 21.78 -40.87
N PRO A 828 17.64 22.24 -39.72
CA PRO A 828 17.19 21.76 -38.42
C PRO A 828 15.67 22.00 -38.33
N SER A 829 14.88 20.94 -38.25
CA SER A 829 13.41 21.00 -38.22
C SER A 829 12.87 21.23 -36.80
N GLY A 830 13.72 21.65 -35.87
CA GLY A 830 13.36 21.99 -34.50
C GLY A 830 13.07 23.49 -34.32
N PRO A 831 12.29 23.86 -33.30
CA PRO A 831 12.07 25.25 -32.95
C PRO A 831 13.41 25.91 -32.52
N PRO A 832 13.60 27.22 -32.78
CA PRO A 832 14.89 27.90 -32.59
C PRO A 832 15.35 27.90 -31.12
N ILE A 833 16.67 27.88 -30.90
CA ILE A 833 17.30 27.96 -29.57
C ILE A 833 18.06 29.29 -29.47
N ASN A 834 17.63 30.13 -28.53
CA ASN A 834 18.27 31.40 -28.19
C ASN A 834 19.09 31.24 -26.92
N MET A 835 20.32 31.75 -26.91
CA MET A 835 21.20 31.67 -25.73
C MET A 835 21.85 33.02 -25.45
N ARG A 836 21.91 33.42 -24.18
CA ARG A 836 22.60 34.62 -23.70
C ARG A 836 23.35 34.34 -22.40
N PHE A 837 24.65 34.63 -22.39
CA PHE A 837 25.52 34.46 -21.23
C PHE A 837 26.14 35.79 -20.87
N GLY A 838 26.09 36.19 -19.60
CA GLY A 838 26.59 37.50 -19.15
C GLY A 838 28.10 37.58 -18.91
N GLN A 839 28.66 36.66 -18.12
CA GLN A 839 30.12 36.56 -17.90
C GLN A 839 30.52 35.10 -17.73
N LEU A 840 31.50 34.61 -18.50
CA LEU A 840 32.16 33.33 -18.27
C LEU A 840 33.44 33.56 -17.46
N VAL A 841 33.62 32.80 -16.37
CA VAL A 841 34.80 32.83 -15.50
C VAL A 841 35.47 31.46 -15.56
N LEU A 842 36.75 31.44 -15.89
CA LEU A 842 37.59 30.25 -15.94
C LEU A 842 38.51 30.23 -14.71
N GLN A 843 38.59 29.09 -14.03
CA GLN A 843 39.42 28.94 -12.82
C GLN A 843 40.19 27.62 -12.83
N ASP A 844 41.51 27.69 -12.64
CA ASP A 844 42.39 26.53 -12.48
C ASP A 844 42.21 25.42 -13.55
N GLY A 845 42.00 25.81 -14.80
CA GLY A 845 41.80 24.87 -15.90
C GLY A 845 43.09 24.19 -16.38
N ARG A 846 42.94 23.02 -16.99
CA ARG A 846 44.00 22.27 -17.67
C ARG A 846 43.52 21.75 -19.04
N VAL A 847 44.33 21.93 -20.07
CA VAL A 847 44.07 21.35 -21.40
C VAL A 847 45.33 20.69 -21.90
N THR A 848 45.23 19.45 -22.33
CA THR A 848 46.32 18.76 -23.03
C THR A 848 46.01 18.76 -24.51
N TYR A 849 46.86 19.43 -25.30
CA TYR A 849 46.82 19.41 -26.75
C TYR A 849 47.84 18.41 -27.28
N THR A 850 47.43 17.50 -28.15
CA THR A 850 48.32 16.56 -28.85
C THR A 850 48.12 16.67 -30.35
N ASP A 851 49.21 16.86 -31.07
CA ASP A 851 49.26 16.89 -32.53
C ASP A 851 49.92 15.61 -33.04
N ASN A 852 49.11 14.70 -33.58
CA ASN A 852 49.56 13.45 -34.19
C ASN A 852 49.75 13.56 -35.71
N PHE A 853 49.41 14.71 -36.32
CA PHE A 853 49.72 15.02 -37.72
C PHE A 853 51.23 15.20 -37.93
N ILE A 854 51.97 15.57 -36.88
CA ILE A 854 53.43 15.63 -36.85
C ILE A 854 54.02 14.32 -36.31
N LYS A 855 55.16 13.88 -36.86
CA LYS A 855 55.93 12.72 -36.38
C LYS A 855 57.41 13.11 -36.18
N PRO A 856 58.02 12.87 -35.00
CA PRO A 856 57.38 12.42 -33.76
C PRO A 856 56.25 13.36 -33.31
N ASN A 857 55.28 12.88 -32.53
CA ASN A 857 54.10 13.67 -32.17
C ASN A 857 54.46 14.81 -31.21
N TYR A 858 53.72 15.91 -31.29
CA TYR A 858 53.88 17.05 -30.40
C TYR A 858 52.78 17.04 -29.33
N THR A 859 53.13 17.29 -28.08
CA THR A 859 52.17 17.45 -26.98
C THR A 859 52.47 18.71 -26.19
N ALA A 860 51.44 19.51 -25.93
CA ALA A 860 51.49 20.70 -25.10
C ALA A 860 50.48 20.60 -23.96
N ASN A 861 50.95 20.86 -22.74
CA ASN A 861 50.10 20.89 -21.55
C ASN A 861 49.89 22.34 -21.12
N LEU A 862 48.68 22.84 -21.31
CA LEU A 862 48.26 24.15 -20.82
C LEU A 862 47.65 23.98 -19.42
N VAL A 863 48.18 24.69 -18.44
CA VAL A 863 47.78 24.61 -17.03
C VAL A 863 47.46 26.00 -16.48
N ALA A 864 46.84 26.05 -15.29
CA ALA A 864 46.50 27.30 -14.60
C ALA A 864 45.70 28.28 -15.48
N ILE A 865 44.75 27.76 -16.26
CA ILE A 865 43.89 28.57 -17.12
C ILE A 865 42.91 29.35 -16.23
N ASN A 866 43.07 30.67 -16.19
CA ASN A 866 42.32 31.59 -15.37
C ASN A 866 41.91 32.83 -16.18
N GLY A 867 40.68 33.31 -16.05
CA GLY A 867 40.27 34.51 -16.76
C GLY A 867 38.78 34.71 -16.90
N THR A 868 38.39 35.72 -17.69
CA THR A 868 36.99 36.05 -17.93
C THR A 868 36.70 36.32 -19.41
N ILE A 869 35.49 35.97 -19.83
CA ILE A 869 34.88 36.38 -21.10
C ILE A 869 33.58 37.12 -20.76
N GLY A 870 33.34 38.28 -21.37
CA GLY A 870 32.14 39.09 -21.16
C GLY A 870 30.89 38.49 -21.79
N ALA A 871 29.88 39.34 -22.06
CA ALA A 871 28.57 38.85 -22.48
C ALA A 871 28.54 38.42 -23.95
N PHE A 872 28.05 37.21 -24.24
CA PHE A 872 27.89 36.66 -25.59
C PHE A 872 26.57 35.90 -25.75
N GLY A 873 26.09 35.73 -26.98
CA GLY A 873 24.80 35.07 -27.26
C GLY A 873 24.49 34.92 -28.74
N THR A 874 23.46 34.14 -29.08
CA THR A 874 23.10 33.82 -30.49
C THR A 874 22.63 35.03 -31.30
N HIS A 875 22.14 36.06 -30.62
CA HIS A 875 21.67 37.33 -31.22
C HIS A 875 22.44 38.55 -30.67
N SER A 876 23.67 38.35 -30.17
CA SER A 876 24.47 39.46 -29.62
C SER A 876 24.96 40.38 -30.73
N THR A 877 24.70 41.68 -30.60
CA THR A 877 25.27 42.73 -31.47
C THR A 877 26.58 43.32 -30.91
N THR A 878 26.94 42.99 -29.67
CA THR A 878 28.13 43.50 -28.98
C THR A 878 29.15 42.38 -28.80
N SER A 879 30.43 42.67 -29.06
CA SER A 879 31.52 41.73 -28.84
C SER A 879 31.87 41.62 -27.35
N ALA A 880 32.08 40.39 -26.87
CA ALA A 880 32.41 40.08 -25.49
C ALA A 880 33.90 40.33 -25.21
N PRO A 881 34.30 41.17 -24.24
CA PRO A 881 35.70 41.31 -23.88
C PRO A 881 36.27 40.00 -23.32
N VAL A 882 37.51 39.68 -23.68
CA VAL A 882 38.25 38.49 -23.25
C VAL A 882 39.50 38.94 -22.50
N ASP A 883 39.75 38.33 -21.35
CA ASP A 883 41.03 38.39 -20.64
C ASP A 883 41.30 37.03 -19.98
N VAL A 884 42.17 36.23 -20.60
CA VAL A 884 42.49 34.87 -20.17
C VAL A 884 43.99 34.72 -20.06
N SER A 885 44.44 34.17 -18.94
CA SER A 885 45.83 33.81 -18.67
C SER A 885 45.98 32.30 -18.49
N ALA A 886 47.12 31.76 -18.88
CA ALA A 886 47.47 30.36 -18.71
C ALA A 886 49.00 30.20 -18.64
N LYS A 887 49.49 28.99 -18.37
CA LYS A 887 50.92 28.65 -18.40
C LYS A 887 51.12 27.35 -19.17
N LEU A 888 52.15 27.26 -20.02
CA LEU A 888 52.62 25.97 -20.52
C LEU A 888 53.40 25.24 -19.41
N ALA A 889 53.16 23.95 -19.22
CA ALA A 889 53.81 23.16 -18.16
C ALA A 889 55.35 23.29 -18.19
N ALA A 890 55.95 23.36 -19.38
CA ALA A 890 57.39 23.51 -19.60
C ALA A 890 57.89 24.98 -19.61
N ASN A 891 57.21 25.87 -18.89
CA ASN A 891 57.36 27.33 -18.89
C ASN A 891 56.79 28.10 -20.09
N GLY A 892 56.38 29.34 -19.81
CA GLY A 892 55.84 30.32 -20.75
C GLY A 892 54.46 30.83 -20.33
N PRO A 893 54.33 32.00 -19.67
CA PRO A 893 53.02 32.61 -19.44
C PRO A 893 52.36 32.94 -20.78
N VAL A 894 51.09 32.56 -20.89
CA VAL A 894 50.22 32.85 -22.02
C VAL A 894 49.16 33.84 -21.56
N SER A 895 48.94 34.90 -22.32
CA SER A 895 47.88 35.87 -22.08
C SER A 895 47.10 36.11 -23.37
N ILE A 896 45.78 36.03 -23.32
CA ILE A 896 44.85 36.27 -24.43
C ILE A 896 43.91 37.40 -24.01
N LYS A 897 43.94 38.50 -24.74
CA LYS A 897 43.10 39.68 -24.50
C LYS A 897 42.41 40.13 -25.79
N GLY A 898 41.24 40.74 -25.71
CA GLY A 898 40.56 41.26 -26.88
C GLY A 898 39.05 41.15 -26.77
N GLN A 899 38.36 40.84 -27.86
CA GLN A 899 36.92 40.66 -27.89
C GLN A 899 36.48 39.54 -28.84
N VAL A 900 35.38 38.86 -28.52
CA VAL A 900 34.82 37.74 -29.32
C VAL A 900 33.30 37.80 -29.41
N ASN A 901 32.72 37.34 -30.51
CA ASN A 901 31.29 37.08 -30.65
C ASN A 901 31.08 35.71 -31.34
N PRO A 902 31.11 34.61 -30.58
CA PRO A 902 31.26 33.27 -31.16
C PRO A 902 29.95 32.57 -31.57
N LEU A 903 28.78 33.03 -31.08
CA LEU A 903 27.50 32.32 -31.25
C LEU A 903 26.59 32.90 -32.34
N ILE A 904 26.98 34.01 -32.98
CA ILE A 904 26.24 34.58 -34.12
C ILE A 904 26.51 33.78 -35.40
N GLU A 905 25.64 33.95 -36.42
CA GLU A 905 25.71 33.21 -37.69
C GLU A 905 27.09 33.29 -38.37
N LYS A 906 27.74 34.47 -38.32
CA LYS A 906 29.12 34.69 -38.77
C LYS A 906 29.98 35.10 -37.57
N PRO A 907 30.71 34.18 -36.95
CA PRO A 907 31.53 34.49 -35.77
C PRO A 907 32.53 35.62 -36.06
N ALA A 908 32.70 36.50 -35.09
CA ALA A 908 33.68 37.58 -35.14
C ALA A 908 34.63 37.49 -33.94
N LEU A 909 35.89 37.87 -34.13
CA LEU A 909 36.86 38.01 -33.03
C LEU A 909 37.92 39.05 -33.38
N ASP A 910 38.48 39.66 -32.35
CA ASP A 910 39.67 40.51 -32.39
C ASP A 910 40.45 40.22 -31.12
N LEU A 911 41.49 39.39 -31.23
CA LEU A 911 42.22 38.81 -30.11
C LEU A 911 43.72 39.05 -30.26
N THR A 912 44.32 39.59 -29.20
CA THR A 912 45.77 39.63 -29.02
C THR A 912 46.18 38.52 -28.05
N ALA A 913 47.02 37.59 -28.49
CA ALA A 913 47.56 36.53 -27.66
C ALA A 913 49.08 36.66 -27.56
N SER A 914 49.64 36.55 -26.36
CA SER A 914 51.09 36.58 -26.14
C SER A 914 51.55 35.32 -25.40
N ALA A 915 52.72 34.81 -25.75
CA ALA A 915 53.37 33.69 -25.08
C ALA A 915 54.87 33.99 -25.00
N HIS A 916 55.39 34.20 -23.80
CA HIS A 916 56.78 34.65 -23.61
C HIS A 916 57.63 33.55 -22.96
N GLY A 917 58.87 33.38 -23.40
CA GLY A 917 59.81 32.43 -22.82
C GLY A 917 59.48 30.96 -23.09
N VAL A 918 58.79 30.68 -24.21
CA VAL A 918 58.48 29.31 -24.64
C VAL A 918 59.78 28.62 -25.08
N GLU A 919 60.09 27.45 -24.50
CA GLU A 919 61.29 26.68 -24.86
C GLU A 919 61.14 26.09 -26.28
N LEU A 920 62.02 26.49 -27.19
CA LEU A 920 61.97 26.08 -28.60
C LEU A 920 62.34 24.61 -28.82
N THR A 921 63.05 24.00 -27.87
CA THR A 921 63.39 22.57 -27.89
C THR A 921 62.13 21.69 -27.92
N ASN A 922 61.02 22.15 -27.34
CA ASN A 922 59.71 21.49 -27.39
C ASN A 922 59.11 21.48 -28.81
N LEU A 923 59.49 22.42 -29.68
CA LEU A 923 59.00 22.54 -31.07
C LEU A 923 59.86 21.78 -32.09
N THR A 924 60.87 21.04 -31.63
CA THR A 924 61.73 20.18 -32.47
C THR A 924 60.96 19.28 -33.43
N PRO A 925 59.82 18.64 -33.06
CA PRO A 925 59.05 17.84 -34.01
C PRO A 925 58.64 18.60 -35.28
N TYR A 926 58.26 19.88 -35.16
CA TYR A 926 57.88 20.72 -36.31
C TYR A 926 59.11 21.14 -37.13
N SER A 927 60.20 21.54 -36.46
CA SER A 927 61.42 21.97 -37.16
C SER A 927 62.10 20.80 -37.88
N SER A 928 62.11 19.61 -37.30
CA SER A 928 62.56 18.39 -37.96
C SER A 928 61.71 18.09 -39.18
N LYS A 929 60.37 18.06 -39.07
CA LYS A 929 59.47 17.72 -40.20
C LYS A 929 59.57 18.69 -41.38
N TYR A 930 59.52 20.01 -41.12
CA TYR A 930 59.41 21.02 -42.19
C TYR A 930 60.73 21.68 -42.56
N ALA A 931 61.63 21.89 -41.60
CA ALA A 931 62.93 22.52 -41.84
C ALA A 931 64.07 21.50 -42.01
N GLY A 932 63.90 20.25 -41.57
CA GLY A 932 64.94 19.22 -41.60
C GLY A 932 66.05 19.44 -40.56
N TYR A 933 65.83 20.30 -39.56
CA TYR A 933 66.83 20.61 -38.52
C TYR A 933 66.18 20.60 -37.13
N PRO A 934 66.60 19.71 -36.20
CA PRO A 934 66.10 19.70 -34.84
C PRO A 934 66.62 20.91 -34.06
N ILE A 935 65.84 21.43 -33.12
CA ILE A 935 66.24 22.58 -32.29
C ILE A 935 66.92 22.07 -31.02
N THR A 936 68.16 22.47 -30.78
CA THR A 936 68.94 22.03 -29.62
C THR A 936 68.94 23.04 -28.47
N LYS A 937 68.68 24.32 -28.79
CA LYS A 937 68.58 25.42 -27.82
C LYS A 937 67.81 26.59 -28.42
N GLY A 938 67.07 27.33 -27.57
CA GLY A 938 66.48 28.63 -27.89
C GLY A 938 65.18 28.89 -27.14
N LYS A 939 64.79 30.17 -27.04
CA LYS A 939 63.50 30.60 -26.48
C LYS A 939 62.72 31.42 -27.48
N LEU A 940 61.40 31.34 -27.40
CA LEU A 940 60.46 32.04 -28.26
C LEU A 940 59.54 32.91 -27.41
N ASN A 941 59.42 34.16 -27.83
CA ASN A 941 58.33 35.06 -27.48
C ASN A 941 57.46 35.21 -28.72
N VAL A 942 56.15 35.08 -28.56
CA VAL A 942 55.18 35.25 -29.62
C VAL A 942 54.16 36.28 -29.18
N ASP A 943 53.92 37.27 -30.02
CA ASP A 943 52.80 38.20 -29.90
C ASP A 943 51.94 38.08 -31.16
N LEU A 944 50.71 37.62 -30.99
CA LEU A 944 49.73 37.33 -32.04
C LEU A 944 48.61 38.35 -31.96
N HIS A 945 48.13 38.83 -33.09
CA HIS A 945 46.93 39.65 -33.19
C HIS A 945 46.04 39.14 -34.33
N TYR A 946 44.89 38.55 -33.99
CA TYR A 946 44.03 37.81 -34.89
C TYR A 946 42.65 38.46 -34.93
N MET A 947 42.20 38.82 -36.12
CA MET A 947 40.91 39.44 -36.39
C MET A 947 40.11 38.60 -37.39
N LEU A 948 38.89 38.20 -37.03
CA LEU A 948 37.93 37.55 -37.91
C LEU A 948 36.71 38.46 -38.05
N ALA A 949 36.41 38.84 -39.28
CA ALA A 949 35.18 39.53 -39.64
C ALA A 949 34.69 39.02 -41.00
N ASP A 950 33.39 38.77 -41.14
CA ASP A 950 32.76 38.33 -42.39
C ASP A 950 33.45 37.11 -43.05
N ASN A 951 33.76 36.07 -42.27
CA ASN A 951 34.52 34.88 -42.68
C ASN A 951 35.96 35.17 -43.20
N LYS A 952 36.47 36.39 -43.05
CA LYS A 952 37.85 36.76 -43.42
C LYS A 952 38.72 36.87 -42.18
N LEU A 953 39.74 36.01 -42.11
CA LEU A 953 40.75 36.04 -41.07
C LEU A 953 41.92 36.92 -41.51
N THR A 954 42.29 37.89 -40.67
CA THR A 954 43.52 38.67 -40.76
C THR A 954 44.30 38.43 -39.48
N ALA A 955 45.58 38.10 -39.58
CA ALA A 955 46.43 37.80 -38.44
C ALA A 955 47.78 38.47 -38.62
N ASN A 956 48.34 39.01 -37.54
CA ASN A 956 49.71 39.49 -37.45
C ASN A 956 50.43 38.65 -36.39
N ASN A 957 51.56 38.07 -36.76
CA ASN A 957 52.34 37.20 -35.89
C ASN A 957 53.72 37.83 -35.72
N HIS A 958 53.99 38.37 -34.53
CA HIS A 958 55.32 38.84 -34.14
C HIS A 958 56.04 37.72 -33.39
N LEU A 959 57.20 37.31 -33.88
CA LEU A 959 58.01 36.24 -33.32
C LEU A 959 59.38 36.81 -32.95
N PHE A 960 59.72 36.76 -31.67
CA PHE A 960 61.04 37.08 -31.16
C PHE A 960 61.71 35.82 -30.60
N ILE A 961 62.87 35.45 -31.14
CA ILE A 961 63.57 34.22 -30.80
C ILE A 961 64.95 34.55 -30.24
N ASP A 962 65.30 34.02 -29.07
CA ASP A 962 66.60 34.21 -28.42
C ASP A 962 67.41 32.91 -28.43
N GLN A 963 68.69 33.00 -28.85
CA GLN A 963 69.65 31.90 -28.89
C GLN A 963 69.23 30.65 -29.68
N LEU A 964 68.49 30.79 -30.79
CA LEU A 964 68.17 29.64 -31.64
C LEU A 964 69.45 28.95 -32.14
N THR A 965 69.50 27.65 -31.88
CA THR A 965 70.57 26.74 -32.30
C THR A 965 69.95 25.46 -32.85
N PHE A 966 70.39 25.06 -34.03
CA PHE A 966 69.99 23.80 -34.66
C PHE A 966 71.02 22.69 -34.39
N GLY A 967 70.53 21.46 -34.31
CA GLY A 967 71.35 20.24 -34.39
C GLY A 967 71.64 19.84 -35.83
N ASP A 968 72.09 18.60 -36.02
CA ASP A 968 72.43 18.04 -37.33
C ASP A 968 71.22 17.88 -38.26
N HIS A 969 71.47 17.93 -39.57
CA HIS A 969 70.41 17.80 -40.56
C HIS A 969 69.77 16.41 -40.48
N VAL A 970 68.44 16.36 -40.60
CA VAL A 970 67.65 15.14 -40.64
C VAL A 970 66.90 15.12 -41.97
N ASP A 971 67.31 14.22 -42.87
CA ASP A 971 66.66 14.02 -44.16
C ASP A 971 65.24 13.47 -43.98
N ASN A 972 64.24 14.16 -44.53
CA ASN A 972 62.87 13.64 -44.64
C ASN A 972 62.13 14.18 -45.88
N PRO A 973 61.04 13.53 -46.33
CA PRO A 973 60.36 13.87 -47.58
C PRO A 973 59.64 15.23 -47.59
N THR A 974 59.31 15.76 -46.42
CA THR A 974 58.56 17.01 -46.24
C THR A 974 59.46 18.20 -45.89
N ALA A 975 60.74 17.97 -45.66
CA ALA A 975 61.72 18.98 -45.30
C ALA A 975 62.01 19.89 -46.50
N THR A 976 62.12 21.19 -46.23
CA THR A 976 62.50 22.16 -47.25
C THR A 976 63.91 21.91 -47.78
N LYS A 977 64.11 22.11 -49.08
CA LYS A 977 65.42 22.05 -49.74
C LYS A 977 66.21 23.37 -49.62
N LEU A 978 65.63 24.40 -49.01
CA LEU A 978 66.25 25.71 -48.83
C LEU A 978 67.38 25.66 -47.76
N PRO A 979 68.43 26.49 -47.86
CA PRO A 979 69.52 26.52 -46.89
C PRO A 979 69.10 27.19 -45.57
N VAL A 980 68.35 26.47 -44.73
CA VAL A 980 67.73 26.99 -43.48
C VAL A 980 68.74 27.63 -42.53
N ARG A 981 69.91 27.02 -42.32
CA ARG A 981 70.95 27.56 -41.43
C ARG A 981 71.45 28.94 -41.88
N LEU A 982 71.57 29.16 -43.20
CA LEU A 982 71.98 30.43 -43.78
C LEU A 982 70.87 31.49 -43.60
N ALA A 983 69.62 31.13 -43.87
CA ALA A 983 68.48 32.03 -43.69
C ALA A 983 68.37 32.49 -42.22
N VAL A 984 68.53 31.58 -41.26
CA VAL A 984 68.50 31.89 -39.84
C VAL A 984 69.71 32.70 -39.39
N SER A 985 70.91 32.45 -39.93
CA SER A 985 72.09 33.26 -39.61
C SER A 985 71.98 34.70 -40.11
N LEU A 986 71.27 34.92 -41.23
CA LEU A 986 71.00 36.26 -41.77
C LEU A 986 69.95 37.02 -40.95
N LEU A 987 69.02 36.31 -40.31
CA LEU A 987 68.00 36.89 -39.44
C LEU A 987 68.52 37.14 -38.01
N LYS A 988 69.64 36.52 -37.62
CA LYS A 988 70.20 36.57 -36.26
C LYS A 988 71.09 37.81 -36.07
N ASN A 989 70.84 38.61 -35.04
CA ASN A 989 71.68 39.76 -34.70
C ASN A 989 72.94 39.36 -33.90
N SER A 990 73.81 40.33 -33.53
CA SER A 990 75.06 40.07 -32.79
C SER A 990 74.87 39.48 -31.39
N ARG A 991 73.69 39.63 -30.79
CA ARG A 991 73.31 39.04 -29.50
C ARG A 991 72.70 37.65 -29.64
N GLY A 992 72.42 37.24 -30.87
CA GLY A 992 71.84 35.94 -31.18
C GLY A 992 70.31 35.92 -31.20
N GLU A 993 69.68 37.09 -31.37
CA GLU A 993 68.23 37.27 -31.38
C GLU A 993 67.70 37.37 -32.82
N ILE A 994 66.49 36.88 -33.07
CA ILE A 994 65.76 36.97 -34.35
C ILE A 994 64.40 37.62 -34.07
N ASP A 995 64.01 38.61 -34.87
CA ASP A 995 62.75 39.34 -34.71
C ASP A 995 62.04 39.41 -36.08
N VAL A 996 60.86 38.77 -36.18
CA VAL A 996 60.13 38.63 -37.45
C VAL A 996 58.64 38.91 -37.24
N ASN A 997 58.06 39.71 -38.15
CA ASN A 997 56.62 39.93 -38.24
C ASN A 997 56.07 39.23 -39.49
N ILE A 998 55.10 38.34 -39.30
CA ILE A 998 54.48 37.52 -40.37
C ILE A 998 52.98 37.84 -40.42
N PRO A 999 52.52 38.68 -41.35
CA PRO A 999 51.09 38.87 -41.59
C PRO A 999 50.51 37.68 -42.37
N ILE A 1000 49.29 37.27 -42.01
CA ILE A 1000 48.51 36.22 -42.66
C ILE A 1000 47.10 36.78 -42.93
N SER A 1001 46.57 36.57 -44.14
CA SER A 1001 45.17 36.91 -44.43
C SER A 1001 44.54 35.88 -45.35
N GLY A 1002 43.27 35.54 -45.16
CA GLY A 1002 42.54 34.60 -46.00
C GLY A 1002 41.06 34.48 -45.65
N SER A 1003 40.28 33.85 -46.53
CA SER A 1003 38.89 33.49 -46.25
C SER A 1003 38.82 32.11 -45.58
N LEU A 1004 37.92 31.94 -44.62
CA LEU A 1004 37.61 30.62 -44.04
C LEU A 1004 36.91 29.69 -45.03
N ASP A 1005 36.24 30.23 -46.04
CA ASP A 1005 35.49 29.46 -47.04
C ASP A 1005 36.40 28.90 -48.15
N ASN A 1006 37.58 29.50 -48.36
CA ASN A 1006 38.59 29.02 -49.31
C ASN A 1006 40.02 29.27 -48.74
N PRO A 1007 40.62 28.26 -48.07
CA PRO A 1007 41.81 28.43 -47.23
C PRO A 1007 43.15 28.47 -48.02
N GLU A 1008 43.23 29.22 -49.12
CA GLU A 1008 44.50 29.51 -49.78
C GLU A 1008 45.22 30.66 -49.04
N PHE A 1009 45.93 30.32 -47.96
CA PHE A 1009 46.72 31.29 -47.20
C PHE A 1009 47.99 31.68 -47.95
N SER A 1010 48.11 32.94 -48.38
CA SER A 1010 49.26 33.43 -49.16
C SER A 1010 50.50 33.65 -48.27
N ILE A 1011 51.32 32.61 -48.06
CA ILE A 1011 52.52 32.69 -47.20
C ILE A 1011 53.80 33.05 -47.99
N GLY A 1012 53.89 32.65 -49.26
CA GLY A 1012 55.16 32.67 -50.01
C GLY A 1012 55.71 34.06 -50.39
N GLY A 1013 54.85 35.07 -50.59
CA GLY A 1013 55.26 36.40 -51.08
C GLY A 1013 55.76 37.35 -49.99
N LEU A 1014 55.33 37.16 -48.74
CA LEU A 1014 55.54 38.12 -47.64
C LEU A 1014 56.82 37.83 -46.83
N VAL A 1015 57.21 36.55 -46.72
CA VAL A 1015 58.42 36.13 -45.98
C VAL A 1015 59.71 36.62 -46.67
N TRP A 1016 59.74 36.65 -48.00
CA TRP A 1016 60.92 37.12 -48.76
C TRP A 1016 61.19 38.61 -48.56
N GLN A 1017 60.15 39.44 -48.42
CA GLN A 1017 60.30 40.88 -48.15
C GLN A 1017 60.83 41.16 -46.73
N ALA A 1018 60.48 40.34 -45.74
CA ALA A 1018 60.98 40.47 -44.37
C ALA A 1018 62.50 40.19 -44.26
N ILE A 1019 63.02 39.24 -45.04
CA ILE A 1019 64.47 38.91 -45.07
C ILE A 1019 65.29 40.02 -45.73
N VAL A 1020 64.77 40.63 -46.81
CA VAL A 1020 65.50 41.65 -47.58
C VAL A 1020 65.57 43.00 -46.87
N ASN A 1021 64.55 43.36 -46.08
CA ASN A 1021 64.51 44.65 -45.36
C ASN A 1021 65.39 44.70 -44.09
N LEU A 1022 65.85 43.56 -43.57
CA LEU A 1022 66.64 43.49 -42.32
C LEU A 1022 68.16 43.64 -42.53
N VAL A 1023 68.64 43.77 -43.78
CA VAL A 1023 70.09 43.79 -44.11
C VAL A 1023 70.63 45.21 -44.38
N GLN A 1024 70.35 46.16 -43.48
CA GLN A 1024 71.08 47.44 -43.44
C GLN A 1024 71.41 47.86 -42.01
N LYS A 1025 72.52 47.32 -41.49
CA LYS A 1025 73.45 47.83 -40.44
C LYS A 1025 73.83 46.73 -39.44
N ALA A 1026 75.06 46.23 -39.57
CA ALA A 1026 76.12 46.24 -38.53
C ALA A 1026 77.26 45.27 -38.90
N VAL A 1027 78.48 45.67 -38.57
CA VAL A 1027 79.77 45.07 -38.93
C VAL A 1027 80.54 44.71 -37.63
N THR A 1028 81.12 43.50 -37.62
CA THR A 1028 82.29 42.91 -36.88
C THR A 1028 82.37 42.74 -35.35
N ALA A 1029 82.41 41.44 -34.94
CA ALA A 1029 83.40 40.69 -34.10
C ALA A 1029 83.65 41.05 -32.58
N PRO A 1030 84.44 40.26 -31.79
CA PRO A 1030 84.40 38.82 -31.43
C PRO A 1030 84.54 38.53 -29.89
N PHE A 1031 84.45 37.25 -29.48
CA PHE A 1031 84.44 36.69 -28.11
C PHE A 1031 85.74 36.83 -27.28
N THR A 1032 85.63 36.77 -25.94
CA THR A 1032 86.70 36.30 -25.04
C THR A 1032 86.18 35.38 -23.92
N LEU A 1033 87.03 34.40 -23.60
CA LEU A 1033 86.94 33.32 -22.61
C LEU A 1033 87.17 33.79 -21.17
N LEU A 1034 86.50 33.18 -20.18
CA LEU A 1034 87.03 33.01 -18.82
C LEU A 1034 86.59 31.67 -18.21
N ALA A 1035 87.58 30.84 -17.88
CA ALA A 1035 87.48 29.65 -17.03
C ALA A 1035 88.25 29.92 -15.73
N HIS A 1036 87.81 29.27 -14.65
CA HIS A 1036 88.34 29.27 -13.27
C HIS A 1036 87.94 30.43 -12.35
N ALA A 1037 86.75 30.32 -11.74
CA ALA A 1037 86.42 31.08 -10.52
C ALA A 1037 85.30 30.42 -9.69
N PHE A 1038 85.44 29.15 -9.31
CA PHE A 1038 84.64 28.55 -8.23
C PHE A 1038 85.54 27.65 -7.38
N GLY A 1039 86.34 28.28 -6.52
CA GLY A 1039 87.06 27.60 -5.45
C GLY A 1039 86.18 27.47 -4.21
N GLY A 1040 86.11 26.26 -3.66
CA GLY A 1040 85.46 25.95 -2.39
C GLY A 1040 85.27 24.45 -2.22
N GLY A 1041 86.20 23.79 -1.52
CA GLY A 1041 86.19 22.34 -1.31
C GLY A 1041 85.07 21.86 -0.39
N GLY A 1042 84.42 20.77 -0.79
CA GLY A 1042 83.38 20.09 -0.01
C GLY A 1042 82.55 19.12 -0.85
N GLY A 1043 83.17 18.05 -1.34
CA GLY A 1043 82.63 16.67 -1.47
C GLY A 1043 81.25 16.34 -2.04
N GLU A 1044 80.47 17.25 -2.62
CA GLU A 1044 79.25 16.92 -3.37
C GLU A 1044 79.25 17.66 -4.71
N ASP A 1045 79.34 16.91 -5.79
CA ASP A 1045 79.39 17.43 -7.17
C ASP A 1045 78.08 18.15 -7.51
N LEU A 1046 78.01 19.47 -7.33
CA LEU A 1046 76.81 20.32 -7.59
C LEU A 1046 76.46 20.46 -9.09
N ASN A 1047 77.15 19.75 -9.98
CA ASN A 1047 76.97 19.80 -11.43
C ASN A 1047 75.88 18.85 -11.97
N TYR A 1048 75.23 18.03 -11.13
CA TYR A 1048 74.09 17.20 -11.54
C TYR A 1048 73.08 16.91 -10.42
N ILE A 1049 71.85 16.53 -10.79
CA ILE A 1049 70.76 16.08 -9.91
C ILE A 1049 70.34 14.65 -10.28
N GLU A 1050 70.33 13.73 -9.33
CA GLU A 1050 69.96 12.33 -9.56
C GLU A 1050 68.44 12.09 -9.45
N PHE A 1051 67.94 11.12 -10.20
CA PHE A 1051 66.56 10.67 -10.21
C PHE A 1051 66.49 9.15 -10.12
N ASP A 1052 65.42 8.63 -9.52
CA ASP A 1052 65.13 7.19 -9.57
C ASP A 1052 64.83 6.74 -11.01
N ALA A 1053 65.20 5.49 -11.34
CA ALA A 1053 65.00 4.93 -12.67
C ALA A 1053 63.50 4.96 -13.07
N GLY A 1054 63.20 5.40 -14.28
CA GLY A 1054 61.84 5.56 -14.80
C GLY A 1054 61.04 6.73 -14.20
N SER A 1055 61.58 7.47 -13.23
CA SER A 1055 60.90 8.57 -12.53
C SER A 1055 61.49 9.95 -12.83
N ALA A 1056 60.63 10.97 -12.80
CA ALA A 1056 60.99 12.39 -12.86
C ALA A 1056 60.63 13.15 -11.58
N THR A 1057 60.31 12.45 -10.49
CA THR A 1057 60.01 13.06 -9.19
C THR A 1057 61.30 13.43 -8.46
N LEU A 1058 61.41 14.67 -7.97
CA LEU A 1058 62.51 15.11 -7.12
C LEU A 1058 62.38 14.47 -5.74
N ASN A 1059 63.30 13.58 -5.38
CA ASN A 1059 63.40 13.05 -4.02
C ASN A 1059 63.97 14.11 -3.05
N ASP A 1060 63.89 13.85 -1.75
CA ASP A 1060 64.29 14.81 -0.71
C ASP A 1060 65.77 15.22 -0.80
N ALA A 1061 66.64 14.32 -1.29
CA ALA A 1061 68.05 14.60 -1.51
C ALA A 1061 68.28 15.57 -2.68
N ALA A 1062 67.60 15.35 -3.80
CA ALA A 1062 67.62 16.23 -4.98
C ALA A 1062 67.12 17.65 -4.64
N GLN A 1063 66.06 17.77 -3.82
CA GLN A 1063 65.54 19.08 -3.41
C GLN A 1063 66.55 19.86 -2.57
N LYS A 1064 67.18 19.25 -1.56
CA LYS A 1064 68.20 19.94 -0.74
C LYS A 1064 69.40 20.43 -1.56
N LYS A 1065 69.83 19.64 -2.55
CA LYS A 1065 70.91 20.02 -3.47
C LYS A 1065 70.52 21.21 -4.33
N LEU A 1066 69.29 21.23 -4.84
CA LEU A 1066 68.75 22.35 -5.62
C LEU A 1066 68.58 23.63 -4.80
N ASP A 1067 68.19 23.57 -3.52
CA ASP A 1067 68.13 24.76 -2.65
C ASP A 1067 69.51 25.43 -2.49
N THR A 1068 70.58 24.62 -2.37
CA THR A 1068 71.96 25.12 -2.27
C THR A 1068 72.39 25.83 -3.55
N ILE A 1069 72.04 25.27 -4.71
CA ILE A 1069 72.31 25.86 -6.02
C ILE A 1069 71.49 27.14 -6.24
N ALA A 1070 70.22 27.16 -5.79
CA ALA A 1070 69.36 28.33 -5.90
C ALA A 1070 69.95 29.53 -5.16
N LYS A 1071 70.45 29.30 -3.94
CA LYS A 1071 71.11 30.33 -3.13
C LYS A 1071 72.38 30.87 -3.82
N ALA A 1072 73.23 29.99 -4.35
CA ALA A 1072 74.46 30.40 -5.05
C ALA A 1072 74.18 31.21 -6.33
N LEU A 1073 73.13 30.87 -7.07
CA LEU A 1073 72.74 31.57 -8.30
C LEU A 1073 72.03 32.92 -8.06
N ALA A 1074 71.38 33.07 -6.89
CA ALA A 1074 70.83 34.36 -6.45
C ALA A 1074 71.95 35.39 -6.18
N ASP A 1075 73.07 34.94 -5.58
CA ASP A 1075 74.22 35.81 -5.25
C ASP A 1075 75.03 36.24 -6.49
N LYS A 1076 74.82 35.62 -7.66
CA LYS A 1076 75.55 35.90 -8.92
C LYS A 1076 74.62 36.11 -10.12
N PRO A 1077 74.03 37.31 -10.29
CA PRO A 1077 73.01 37.59 -11.31
C PRO A 1077 73.43 37.38 -12.78
N SER A 1078 74.74 37.41 -13.09
CA SER A 1078 75.26 37.30 -14.45
C SER A 1078 75.37 35.86 -14.98
N VAL A 1079 75.29 34.85 -14.11
CA VAL A 1079 75.52 33.45 -14.48
C VAL A 1079 74.25 32.85 -15.10
N ARG A 1080 74.38 32.15 -16.22
CA ARG A 1080 73.29 31.38 -16.84
C ARG A 1080 73.45 29.89 -16.54
N LEU A 1081 72.33 29.18 -16.46
CA LEU A 1081 72.25 27.77 -16.14
C LEU A 1081 71.65 27.00 -17.32
N ASP A 1082 72.43 26.13 -17.95
CA ASP A 1082 71.94 25.15 -18.91
C ASP A 1082 71.54 23.88 -18.14
N VAL A 1083 70.30 23.41 -18.33
CA VAL A 1083 69.73 22.22 -17.68
C VAL A 1083 69.54 21.15 -18.75
N THR A 1084 70.25 20.03 -18.62
CA THR A 1084 70.24 18.94 -19.62
C THR A 1084 69.73 17.66 -18.97
N GLY A 1085 68.54 17.21 -19.39
CA GLY A 1085 67.98 15.95 -18.93
C GLY A 1085 68.70 14.75 -19.54
N ARG A 1086 68.89 13.69 -18.77
CA ARG A 1086 69.51 12.45 -19.22
C ARG A 1086 68.71 11.23 -18.80
N VAL A 1087 68.75 10.22 -19.65
CA VAL A 1087 68.24 8.87 -19.40
C VAL A 1087 69.33 7.84 -19.61
N ASP A 1088 69.26 6.75 -18.86
CA ASP A 1088 70.03 5.53 -19.08
C ASP A 1088 69.08 4.43 -19.57
N PRO A 1089 69.06 4.12 -20.88
CA PRO A 1089 68.16 3.11 -21.43
C PRO A 1089 68.23 1.76 -20.72
N LYS A 1090 69.40 1.38 -20.16
CA LYS A 1090 69.56 0.07 -19.48
C LYS A 1090 68.74 -0.03 -18.20
N THR A 1091 68.52 1.08 -17.50
CA THR A 1091 67.81 1.12 -16.21
C THR A 1091 66.44 1.78 -16.31
N ASP A 1092 66.30 2.82 -17.13
CA ASP A 1092 65.07 3.58 -17.30
C ASP A 1092 64.01 2.86 -18.15
N GLU A 1093 64.41 2.11 -19.19
CA GLU A 1093 63.46 1.44 -20.08
C GLU A 1093 62.68 0.30 -19.38
N PRO A 1094 63.33 -0.62 -18.63
CA PRO A 1094 62.61 -1.63 -17.85
C PRO A 1094 61.70 -1.02 -16.77
N ALA A 1095 62.17 0.04 -16.10
CA ALA A 1095 61.41 0.74 -15.06
C ALA A 1095 60.13 1.40 -15.62
N LEU A 1096 60.22 2.04 -16.79
CA LEU A 1096 59.06 2.62 -17.47
C LEU A 1096 58.02 1.57 -17.86
N ARG A 1097 58.45 0.39 -18.33
CA ARG A 1097 57.52 -0.69 -18.68
C ARG A 1097 56.84 -1.29 -17.45
N SER A 1098 57.56 -1.41 -16.32
CA SER A 1098 56.96 -1.84 -15.05
C SER A 1098 55.91 -0.84 -14.55
N ALA A 1099 56.22 0.46 -14.57
CA ALA A 1099 55.27 1.49 -14.18
C ALA A 1099 54.02 1.54 -15.09
N TRP A 1100 54.19 1.26 -16.38
CA TRP A 1100 53.07 1.12 -17.31
C TRP A 1100 52.16 -0.06 -16.96
N LEU A 1101 52.73 -1.22 -16.61
CA LEU A 1101 51.98 -2.39 -16.18
C LEU A 1101 51.15 -2.10 -14.92
N ASP A 1102 51.76 -1.50 -13.90
CA ASP A 1102 51.06 -1.12 -12.66
C ASP A 1102 49.88 -0.19 -12.95
N GLN A 1103 50.05 0.74 -13.90
CA GLN A 1103 48.94 1.56 -14.37
C GLN A 1103 47.83 0.74 -15.03
N GLN A 1104 48.14 -0.25 -15.88
CA GLN A 1104 47.10 -1.06 -16.52
C GLN A 1104 46.30 -1.88 -15.50
N VAL A 1105 46.97 -2.45 -14.48
CA VAL A 1105 46.31 -3.16 -13.37
C VAL A 1105 45.38 -2.21 -12.61
N LYS A 1106 45.87 -1.00 -12.28
CA LYS A 1106 45.05 0.03 -11.63
C LYS A 1106 43.82 0.42 -12.47
N ARG A 1107 43.97 0.56 -13.79
CA ARG A 1107 42.86 0.83 -14.73
C ARG A 1107 41.81 -0.28 -14.72
N ALA A 1108 42.24 -1.54 -14.74
CA ALA A 1108 41.33 -2.68 -14.67
C ALA A 1108 40.52 -2.70 -13.36
N LYS A 1109 41.13 -2.31 -12.24
CA LYS A 1109 40.43 -2.11 -10.95
C LYS A 1109 39.37 -1.03 -11.02
N VAL A 1110 39.72 0.13 -11.57
CA VAL A 1110 38.77 1.26 -11.71
C VAL A 1110 37.59 0.90 -12.59
N ARG A 1111 37.82 0.18 -13.70
CA ARG A 1111 36.77 -0.26 -14.63
C ARG A 1111 35.76 -1.19 -13.95
N ASP A 1112 36.23 -2.13 -13.14
CA ASP A 1112 35.39 -3.08 -12.38
C ASP A 1112 34.56 -2.39 -11.29
N MET A 1113 35.16 -1.45 -10.57
CA MET A 1113 34.44 -0.65 -9.56
C MET A 1113 33.42 0.30 -10.21
N SER A 1114 33.75 0.87 -11.38
CA SER A 1114 32.85 1.78 -12.11
C SER A 1114 31.65 1.02 -12.73
N SER A 1115 31.80 -0.23 -13.16
CA SER A 1115 30.67 -1.07 -13.62
C SER A 1115 29.67 -1.42 -12.52
N ASN A 1116 30.06 -1.29 -11.25
CA ASN A 1116 29.19 -1.48 -10.09
C ASN A 1116 28.57 -0.18 -9.56
N GLY A 1117 28.76 0.95 -10.24
CA GLY A 1117 28.18 2.23 -9.85
C GLY A 1117 28.90 2.95 -8.69
N GLU A 1118 30.10 2.53 -8.32
CA GLU A 1118 30.90 3.23 -7.30
C GLU A 1118 31.67 4.42 -7.90
N ASN A 1119 31.56 5.60 -7.29
CA ASN A 1119 32.37 6.76 -7.67
C ASN A 1119 33.79 6.60 -7.09
N VAL A 1120 34.79 6.44 -7.97
CA VAL A 1120 36.16 6.11 -7.55
C VAL A 1120 37.15 7.23 -7.88
N ASP A 1121 37.76 7.79 -6.84
CA ASP A 1121 38.86 8.76 -6.97
C ASP A 1121 40.15 8.06 -7.43
N TRP A 1122 40.53 8.32 -8.68
CA TRP A 1122 41.70 7.76 -9.34
C TRP A 1122 43.00 7.89 -8.52
N ASN A 1123 43.21 9.01 -7.83
CA ASN A 1123 44.45 9.26 -7.11
C ASN A 1123 44.51 8.53 -5.77
N ALA A 1124 43.36 8.23 -5.17
CA ALA A 1124 43.25 7.53 -3.89
C ALA A 1124 43.28 5.99 -4.02
N ILE A 1125 43.09 5.44 -5.23
CA ILE A 1125 43.07 3.99 -5.46
C ILE A 1125 44.47 3.41 -5.31
N LYS A 1126 44.61 2.51 -4.33
CA LYS A 1126 45.73 1.59 -4.18
C LYS A 1126 45.31 0.19 -4.65
N VAL A 1127 46.16 -0.46 -5.44
CA VAL A 1127 46.02 -1.89 -5.74
C VAL A 1127 46.73 -2.63 -4.61
N THR A 1128 45.97 -3.36 -3.80
CA THR A 1128 46.53 -4.22 -2.73
C THR A 1128 47.01 -5.53 -3.35
N ASP A 1129 47.95 -6.21 -2.71
CA ASP A 1129 48.51 -7.48 -3.22
C ASP A 1129 47.42 -8.53 -3.49
N ALA A 1130 46.40 -8.62 -2.62
CA ALA A 1130 45.26 -9.53 -2.80
C ALA A 1130 44.40 -9.24 -4.05
N ASP A 1131 44.41 -8.01 -4.56
CA ASP A 1131 43.64 -7.59 -5.74
C ASP A 1131 44.47 -7.66 -7.03
N TYR A 1132 45.80 -7.73 -6.92
CA TYR A 1132 46.71 -7.53 -8.04
C TYR A 1132 46.52 -8.60 -9.12
N ASP A 1133 46.47 -9.88 -8.76
CA ASP A 1133 46.37 -11.01 -9.72
C ASP A 1133 45.03 -10.99 -10.49
N LYS A 1134 43.94 -10.66 -9.78
CA LYS A 1134 42.60 -10.48 -10.38
C LYS A 1134 42.63 -9.42 -11.47
N TYR A 1135 43.23 -8.26 -11.18
CA TYR A 1135 43.25 -7.13 -12.11
C TYR A 1135 44.34 -7.24 -13.18
N LEU A 1136 45.45 -7.93 -12.89
CA LEU A 1136 46.44 -8.35 -13.87
C LEU A 1136 45.83 -9.25 -14.94
N THR A 1137 45.04 -10.25 -14.53
CA THR A 1137 44.33 -11.14 -15.46
C THR A 1137 43.36 -10.36 -16.35
N LYS A 1138 42.61 -9.41 -15.77
CA LYS A 1138 41.69 -8.55 -16.54
C LYS A 1138 42.45 -7.63 -17.52
N ALA A 1139 43.55 -7.02 -17.07
CA ALA A 1139 44.41 -6.19 -17.90
C ALA A 1139 44.97 -7.00 -19.09
N TYR A 1140 45.53 -8.19 -18.84
CA TYR A 1140 46.03 -9.10 -19.87
C TYR A 1140 44.96 -9.49 -20.88
N LYS A 1141 43.76 -9.90 -20.42
CA LYS A 1141 42.65 -10.24 -21.33
C LYS A 1141 42.22 -9.07 -22.20
N SER A 1142 42.24 -7.84 -21.67
CA SER A 1142 41.85 -6.63 -22.40
C SER A 1142 42.94 -6.01 -23.29
N ALA A 1143 44.21 -6.41 -23.13
CA ALA A 1143 45.32 -5.81 -23.87
C ALA A 1143 45.31 -6.18 -25.35
N ASP A 1144 45.71 -5.26 -26.22
CA ASP A 1144 45.62 -5.40 -27.67
C ASP A 1144 46.92 -5.98 -28.26
N PHE A 1145 47.09 -7.29 -28.15
CA PHE A 1145 48.15 -8.05 -28.82
C PHE A 1145 47.74 -9.52 -29.02
N LYS A 1146 48.40 -10.21 -29.96
CA LYS A 1146 48.11 -11.60 -30.31
C LYS A 1146 48.43 -12.54 -29.14
N LYS A 1147 47.40 -13.11 -28.52
CA LYS A 1147 47.54 -14.05 -27.39
C LYS A 1147 47.48 -15.51 -27.84
N PRO A 1148 48.18 -16.42 -27.17
CA PRO A 1148 48.05 -17.85 -27.45
C PRO A 1148 46.62 -18.31 -27.15
N THR A 1149 46.00 -18.96 -28.12
CA THR A 1149 44.68 -19.60 -27.97
C THR A 1149 44.85 -21.09 -27.68
N ASN A 1150 43.89 -21.68 -26.99
CA ASN A 1150 43.76 -23.12 -26.89
C ASN A 1150 43.14 -23.69 -28.18
N PHE A 1151 43.02 -25.03 -28.26
CA PHE A 1151 42.55 -25.75 -29.45
C PHE A 1151 41.10 -25.40 -29.88
N ILE A 1152 40.35 -24.68 -29.03
CA ILE A 1152 38.98 -24.21 -29.26
C ILE A 1152 38.89 -22.68 -29.46
N GLY A 1153 40.02 -22.02 -29.73
CA GLY A 1153 40.04 -20.58 -30.07
C GLY A 1153 39.87 -19.62 -28.89
N MET A 1154 39.83 -20.11 -27.64
CA MET A 1154 39.80 -19.27 -26.44
C MET A 1154 41.22 -18.90 -25.98
N THR A 1155 41.40 -17.69 -25.46
CA THR A 1155 42.68 -17.23 -24.91
C THR A 1155 43.17 -18.16 -23.79
N LYS A 1156 44.36 -18.75 -23.93
CA LYS A 1156 44.97 -19.61 -22.91
C LYS A 1156 45.34 -18.78 -21.68
N SER A 1157 44.88 -19.19 -20.50
CA SER A 1157 45.33 -18.59 -19.23
C SER A 1157 46.78 -18.98 -18.99
N VAL A 1158 47.64 -18.00 -18.74
CA VAL A 1158 49.07 -18.19 -18.43
C VAL A 1158 49.34 -17.72 -16.99
N PRO A 1159 50.35 -18.25 -16.30
CA PRO A 1159 50.77 -17.79 -14.98
C PRO A 1159 50.97 -16.27 -14.89
N ASP A 1160 50.89 -15.70 -13.68
CA ASP A 1160 51.02 -14.25 -13.47
C ASP A 1160 52.36 -13.70 -13.95
N GLU A 1161 53.46 -14.44 -13.76
CA GLU A 1161 54.79 -14.12 -14.32
C GLU A 1161 54.76 -13.97 -15.85
N ASP A 1162 54.08 -14.88 -16.55
CA ASP A 1162 53.96 -14.85 -18.01
C ASP A 1162 53.02 -13.73 -18.48
N MET A 1163 51.95 -13.43 -17.73
CA MET A 1163 51.07 -12.29 -18.01
C MET A 1163 51.80 -10.97 -17.82
N LYS A 1164 52.59 -10.83 -16.73
CA LYS A 1164 53.46 -9.68 -16.49
C LYS A 1164 54.42 -9.56 -17.67
N ALA A 1165 55.23 -10.57 -17.95
CA ALA A 1165 56.22 -10.55 -19.03
C ALA A 1165 55.61 -10.21 -20.39
N ALA A 1166 54.44 -10.76 -20.73
CA ALA A 1166 53.74 -10.45 -21.98
C ALA A 1166 53.26 -9.00 -22.03
N LEU A 1167 52.75 -8.46 -20.93
CA LEU A 1167 52.32 -7.06 -20.84
C LEU A 1167 53.52 -6.09 -20.88
N THR A 1168 54.58 -6.34 -20.10
CA THR A 1168 55.80 -5.51 -20.12
C THR A 1168 56.46 -5.54 -21.49
N LYS A 1169 56.55 -6.71 -22.15
CA LYS A 1169 57.13 -6.84 -23.50
C LYS A 1169 56.38 -6.05 -24.56
N ASN A 1170 55.07 -5.95 -24.45
CA ASN A 1170 54.22 -5.19 -25.39
C ASN A 1170 53.87 -3.78 -24.89
N ALA A 1171 54.51 -3.31 -23.81
CA ALA A 1171 54.32 -1.96 -23.34
C ALA A 1171 54.84 -0.97 -24.40
N PRO A 1172 54.10 0.10 -24.73
CA PRO A 1172 54.46 1.09 -25.75
C PRO A 1172 55.53 2.07 -25.22
N VAL A 1173 56.66 1.53 -24.76
CA VAL A 1173 57.83 2.31 -24.32
C VAL A 1173 58.85 2.26 -25.44
N ASP A 1174 59.04 3.40 -26.08
CA ASP A 1174 59.95 3.63 -27.20
C ASP A 1174 60.99 4.72 -26.86
N GLU A 1175 61.86 5.04 -27.82
CA GLU A 1175 62.86 6.10 -27.66
C GLU A 1175 62.23 7.47 -27.36
N GLY A 1176 61.01 7.72 -27.83
CA GLY A 1176 60.23 8.92 -27.51
C GLY A 1176 59.87 8.97 -26.03
N SER A 1177 59.44 7.85 -25.44
CA SER A 1177 59.11 7.72 -24.02
C SER A 1177 60.31 8.00 -23.10
N LEU A 1178 61.50 7.58 -23.52
CA LEU A 1178 62.77 7.89 -22.85
C LEU A 1178 63.13 9.37 -23.00
N ARG A 1179 62.90 9.97 -24.18
CA ARG A 1179 63.17 11.40 -24.43
C ARG A 1179 62.27 12.27 -23.55
N ASP A 1180 60.99 11.90 -23.45
CA ASP A 1180 60.00 12.55 -22.59
C ASP A 1180 60.37 12.42 -21.10
N LEU A 1181 60.94 11.28 -20.68
CA LEU A 1181 61.42 11.11 -19.31
C LEU A 1181 62.61 12.04 -19.02
N ALA A 1182 63.61 12.09 -19.90
CA ALA A 1182 64.74 13.00 -19.77
C ALA A 1182 64.28 14.46 -19.70
N GLN A 1183 63.33 14.83 -20.55
CA GLN A 1183 62.78 16.17 -20.62
C GLN A 1183 61.98 16.54 -19.38
N ARG A 1184 61.14 15.63 -18.87
CA ARG A 1184 60.43 15.82 -17.59
C ARG A 1184 61.37 16.00 -16.40
N ARG A 1185 62.51 15.29 -16.37
CA ARG A 1185 63.53 15.49 -15.32
C ARG A 1185 64.15 16.88 -15.41
N ALA A 1186 64.55 17.32 -16.60
CA ALA A 1186 65.08 18.67 -16.80
C ALA A 1186 64.04 19.75 -16.43
N GLN A 1187 62.78 19.52 -16.78
CA GLN A 1187 61.66 20.38 -16.41
C GLN A 1187 61.43 20.41 -14.90
N ALA A 1188 61.45 19.27 -14.20
CA ALA A 1188 61.29 19.24 -12.75
C ALA A 1188 62.38 20.08 -12.03
N VAL A 1189 63.61 20.04 -12.54
CA VAL A 1189 64.70 20.90 -12.05
C VAL A 1189 64.46 22.37 -12.40
N GLN A 1190 64.02 22.68 -13.61
CA GLN A 1190 63.69 24.05 -14.03
C GLN A 1190 62.53 24.65 -13.22
N GLU A 1191 61.45 23.89 -13.02
CA GLU A 1191 60.27 24.25 -12.23
C GLU A 1191 60.64 24.54 -10.78
N TYR A 1192 61.57 23.77 -10.22
CA TYR A 1192 62.04 23.99 -8.86
C TYR A 1192 62.70 25.38 -8.68
N PHE A 1193 63.36 25.89 -9.73
CA PHE A 1193 63.96 27.24 -9.72
C PHE A 1193 62.98 28.35 -10.09
N ASP A 1194 61.77 28.03 -10.56
CA ASP A 1194 60.75 29.01 -10.93
C ASP A 1194 60.37 29.85 -9.69
N GLY A 1195 60.35 31.18 -9.85
CA GLY A 1195 60.18 32.13 -8.75
C GLY A 1195 61.39 32.28 -7.80
N LYS A 1196 62.40 31.40 -7.86
CA LYS A 1196 63.67 31.52 -7.09
C LYS A 1196 64.79 32.22 -7.89
N ILE A 1197 64.80 32.06 -9.22
CA ILE A 1197 65.79 32.64 -10.14
C ILE A 1197 65.05 33.19 -11.38
N ASP A 1198 65.54 34.27 -11.99
CA ASP A 1198 65.01 34.78 -13.27
C ASP A 1198 65.05 33.68 -14.35
N SER A 1199 63.88 33.35 -14.91
CA SER A 1199 63.71 32.31 -15.91
C SER A 1199 64.50 32.57 -17.19
N LYS A 1200 64.85 33.82 -17.52
CA LYS A 1200 65.73 34.17 -18.65
C LYS A 1200 67.15 33.59 -18.50
N ARG A 1201 67.55 33.26 -17.27
CA ARG A 1201 68.89 32.74 -16.97
C ARG A 1201 68.98 31.22 -17.05
N ILE A 1202 67.85 30.51 -17.14
CA ILE A 1202 67.81 29.04 -17.15
C ILE A 1202 67.37 28.57 -18.54
N PHE A 1203 68.17 27.73 -19.21
CA PHE A 1203 67.87 27.18 -20.53
C PHE A 1203 67.80 25.66 -20.46
N VAL A 1204 66.68 25.08 -20.92
CA VAL A 1204 66.62 23.63 -21.13
C VAL A 1204 67.30 23.29 -22.45
N VAL A 1205 68.31 22.44 -22.38
CA VAL A 1205 69.07 21.97 -23.55
C VAL A 1205 68.54 20.60 -23.96
N ALA A 1206 68.67 20.25 -25.24
CA ALA A 1206 68.25 18.96 -25.77
C ALA A 1206 68.76 17.78 -24.90
N PRO A 1207 67.90 16.81 -24.56
CA PRO A 1207 68.24 15.74 -23.63
C PRO A 1207 69.29 14.78 -24.21
N LYS A 1208 70.09 14.19 -23.33
CA LYS A 1208 71.01 13.10 -23.66
C LYS A 1208 70.33 11.75 -23.47
N MET A 1209 70.42 10.91 -24.49
CA MET A 1209 69.65 9.65 -24.58
C MET A 1209 70.45 8.41 -24.15
N ASN A 1210 71.68 8.58 -23.67
CA ASN A 1210 72.57 7.52 -23.20
C ASN A 1210 73.38 7.98 -21.97
N ALA A 1211 74.15 7.05 -21.39
CA ALA A 1211 75.00 7.29 -20.22
C ALA A 1211 76.51 7.11 -20.51
N ASP A 1212 76.90 6.93 -21.78
CA ASP A 1212 78.24 6.43 -22.14
C ASP A 1212 79.37 7.48 -21.97
N ASP A 1213 79.06 8.77 -21.91
CA ASP A 1213 80.02 9.88 -21.75
C ASP A 1213 80.19 10.35 -20.28
N ILE A 1214 79.59 9.64 -19.31
CA ILE A 1214 79.71 9.95 -17.87
C ILE A 1214 81.07 9.46 -17.34
N LYS A 1215 81.89 10.38 -16.84
CA LYS A 1215 83.23 10.09 -16.28
C LYS A 1215 83.28 10.11 -14.74
N ASP A 1216 82.19 10.52 -14.09
CA ASP A 1216 82.02 10.55 -12.64
C ASP A 1216 81.35 9.25 -12.13
N LYS A 1217 81.21 9.07 -10.80
CA LYS A 1217 80.58 7.89 -10.19
C LYS A 1217 79.05 8.03 -9.99
N GLY A 1218 78.42 9.08 -10.54
CA GLY A 1218 77.00 9.37 -10.35
C GLY A 1218 76.08 8.48 -11.20
N ALA A 1219 74.80 8.40 -10.81
CA ALA A 1219 73.80 7.62 -11.55
C ALA A 1219 73.57 8.15 -12.98
N GLY A 1220 73.31 7.26 -13.94
CA GLY A 1220 73.02 7.62 -15.34
C GLY A 1220 71.68 8.35 -15.53
N SER A 1221 70.71 8.06 -14.67
CA SER A 1221 69.40 8.72 -14.59
C SER A 1221 69.52 10.05 -13.85
N ARG A 1222 69.90 11.12 -14.55
CA ARG A 1222 70.21 12.42 -13.94
C ARG A 1222 69.88 13.63 -14.81
N VAL A 1223 69.99 14.81 -14.23
CA VAL A 1223 69.99 16.11 -14.92
C VAL A 1223 71.35 16.76 -14.72
N GLU A 1224 72.03 17.13 -15.81
CA GLU A 1224 73.30 17.84 -15.78
C GLU A 1224 73.06 19.36 -15.78
N LEU A 1225 73.86 20.08 -14.98
CA LEU A 1225 73.81 21.52 -14.78
C LEU A 1225 75.09 22.15 -15.32
N GLY A 1226 74.98 22.88 -16.42
CA GLY A 1226 76.09 23.63 -17.03
C GLY A 1226 76.01 25.11 -16.70
N LEU A 1227 77.08 25.69 -16.15
CA LEU A 1227 77.17 27.15 -15.93
C LEU A 1227 77.75 27.82 -17.18
N LYS A 1228 77.16 28.93 -17.60
CA LYS A 1228 77.61 29.75 -18.74
C LYS A 1228 77.70 31.24 -18.41
#